data_AF-A0AAE9H8M5-F1
#
_entry.id   AF-A0AAE9H8M5-F1
#
_cell.length_a   1.000
_cell.length_b   1.000
_cell.length_c   1.000
_cell.angle_alpha   90.00
_cell.angle_beta   90.00
_cell.angle_gamma   90.00
#
_symmetry.space_group_name_H-M   'P 1'
#
loop_
_entity.id
_entity.type
_entity.pdbx_description
1 polymer ?
#
loop_
_entity_poly.entity_id
_entity_poly.type
_entity_poly.pdbx_seq_one_letter_code
_entity_poly.pdbx_strand_id
1 'polypeptide(L)'
;MSMSPVVSSELGQECSESKQMQHIKKENCLLLDQLQVVQEELCRLYESPQGVGRGLTQIVINVAPVDLRLVESQAEAARLGCMLKMQTQLHDLKTQHALAAQLGDILIEGVQSTGSLISVPGRLRQAWRQSRRTQPPAVLGGKSFDKVIQAYQQGGDQQVEALLNQVSVSKNVQASAWTAVARTYMTTEPTLVATMARRAFALEPRGFRQKWLAFRLHESGDLLEAEALLALLPEDVTFTDSEARQRDRLLKQAKEVRLAQARSLSGVDAQYEDVRRQWDELAQSRNTLAGVVEQQGIQLSNARDEVQHLRQEKQEQLVIAEELRTQIQQLEEAYQERLQERKLEADQQRQLVLQEQDNTQAALKQVADLKRELEQEGLLRSQLQRESMGLQADLKRLKQTLLEKEAQAGQWFEQCVTVQGGLAEMAQQYEGLKAQLQTHHQDKEAALSQLQTLMIAHDELLVIADQRLEEVGSVLVQLEESVAESEELRGQLREAQAEKNSLASQVQELIGARDELAGLAAQRLDEVHSLQSQAQAIAQQLDEARQQIHVERTDYKSLQAQLNQAVQVRDEHIALATQRQGELLQQAKEQLSLEKSKAALEVRQLELQQSLAAQIARETDLLEGLSAQVQSLVARDETAPRMQEELFRKQSEELLRVRRHIETTVKNNSANAVRQIQSFVGMQEYFATGVLPAFNSEAHSWPVSADFALCLMRCLTLKSYDLVVELGSGMSTVIVAKTLALMAERNGSRLIPFVSFEHLESYYQQTLAHLQQAGLEKAVQLTLAPLEDWQAADGQVYPYYSCQSTLAKLAKQRQMSRKRILVIVDGPPAATGPQARYPAGPLFVEYFPNAQIDFLMDDYIREDEKQVAQRWLADIEAQGLAGTSTEYKLEKDACLITVHPKDSK
;
A
#
# COMPACT_ATOMS: atom_id res chain seq x y z
N MET A 1 37.56 -40.21 50.98
CA MET A 1 36.66 -39.15 50.47
C MET A 1 36.44 -39.42 48.99
N SER A 2 35.20 -39.71 48.58
CA SER A 2 34.81 -39.83 47.17
C SER A 2 34.32 -38.48 46.65
N MET A 3 34.75 -38.09 45.46
CA MET A 3 34.23 -36.90 44.77
C MET A 3 32.81 -37.18 44.25
N SER A 4 31.91 -36.23 44.47
CA SER A 4 30.65 -36.09 43.72
C SER A 4 30.60 -34.66 43.17
N PRO A 5 30.41 -34.44 41.85
CA PRO A 5 30.44 -33.11 41.28
C PRO A 5 29.18 -32.31 41.64
N VAL A 6 29.36 -31.01 41.91
CA VAL A 6 28.25 -30.06 41.99
C VAL A 6 27.80 -29.74 40.57
N VAL A 7 26.51 -29.92 40.28
CA VAL A 7 25.92 -29.55 38.98
C VAL A 7 25.59 -28.06 38.98
N SER A 8 26.10 -27.31 38.00
CA SER A 8 25.85 -25.87 37.85
C SER A 8 24.38 -25.55 37.59
N SER A 9 23.92 -24.40 38.10
CA SER A 9 22.54 -23.91 37.95
C SER A 9 22.22 -23.33 36.54
N GLU A 10 23.17 -23.38 35.61
CA GLU A 10 23.10 -22.76 34.27
C GLU A 10 22.03 -23.43 33.38
N LEU A 11 21.81 -24.73 33.57
CA LEU A 11 20.77 -25.53 32.92
C LEU A 11 19.33 -24.99 33.11
N GLY A 12 19.10 -24.10 34.08
CA GLY A 12 17.80 -23.46 34.29
C GLY A 12 17.44 -22.43 33.22
N GLN A 13 18.39 -21.55 32.86
CA GLN A 13 18.15 -20.48 31.89
C GLN A 13 18.23 -20.99 30.45
N GLU A 14 19.24 -21.80 30.11
CA GLU A 14 19.33 -22.41 28.78
C GLU A 14 18.09 -23.27 28.45
N CYS A 15 17.52 -23.96 29.44
CA CYS A 15 16.29 -24.73 29.26
C CYS A 15 15.05 -23.82 29.08
N SER A 16 15.03 -22.62 29.65
CA SER A 16 13.98 -21.62 29.42
C SER A 16 14.08 -21.03 28.02
N GLU A 17 15.26 -20.53 27.65
CA GLU A 17 15.52 -19.90 26.36
C GLU A 17 15.37 -20.90 25.22
N SER A 18 15.85 -22.15 25.39
CA SER A 18 15.61 -23.23 24.42
C SER A 18 14.12 -23.57 24.30
N LYS A 19 13.32 -23.47 25.37
CA LYS A 19 11.86 -23.68 25.30
C LYS A 19 11.17 -22.50 24.60
N GLN A 20 11.56 -21.26 24.87
CA GLN A 20 11.05 -20.09 24.16
C GLN A 20 11.40 -20.15 22.67
N MET A 21 12.65 -20.50 22.33
CA MET A 21 13.11 -20.70 20.96
C MET A 21 12.35 -21.83 20.25
N GLN A 22 12.00 -22.92 20.95
CA GLN A 22 11.16 -24.00 20.42
C GLN A 22 9.69 -23.60 20.30
N HIS A 23 9.16 -22.77 21.20
CA HIS A 23 7.79 -22.26 21.16
C HIS A 23 7.61 -21.30 19.99
N ILE A 24 8.48 -20.29 19.87
CA ILE A 24 8.51 -19.33 18.76
C ILE A 24 8.74 -20.06 17.42
N LYS A 25 9.59 -21.10 17.36
CA LYS A 25 9.70 -21.94 16.16
C LYS A 25 8.40 -22.68 15.83
N LYS A 26 7.67 -23.22 16.82
CA LYS A 26 6.37 -23.85 16.58
C LYS A 26 5.30 -22.85 16.15
N GLU A 27 5.26 -21.66 16.73
CA GLU A 27 4.33 -20.59 16.35
C GLU A 27 4.64 -20.09 14.93
N ASN A 28 5.92 -19.88 14.60
CA ASN A 28 6.33 -19.51 13.25
C ASN A 28 6.07 -20.63 12.23
N CYS A 29 6.28 -21.91 12.58
CA CYS A 29 5.85 -23.04 11.74
C CYS A 29 4.32 -23.01 11.52
N LEU A 30 3.52 -22.86 12.59
CA LEU A 30 2.06 -22.84 12.47
C LEU A 30 1.57 -21.66 11.61
N LEU A 31 2.21 -20.49 11.72
CA LEU A 31 1.92 -19.33 10.88
C LEU A 31 2.37 -19.52 9.43
N LEU A 32 3.49 -20.21 9.18
CA LEU A 32 3.94 -20.59 7.83
C LEU A 32 3.02 -21.64 7.19
N ASP A 33 2.59 -22.65 7.95
CA ASP A 33 1.63 -23.66 7.50
C ASP A 33 0.28 -23.00 7.19
N GLN A 34 -0.18 -22.05 8.02
CA GLN A 34 -1.40 -21.26 7.75
C GLN A 34 -1.26 -20.35 6.53
N LEU A 35 -0.11 -19.67 6.36
CA LEU A 35 0.18 -18.89 5.16
C LEU A 35 0.23 -19.76 3.90
N GLN A 36 0.82 -20.96 3.99
CA GLN A 36 0.87 -21.90 2.88
C GLN A 36 -0.54 -22.40 2.52
N VAL A 37 -1.39 -22.76 3.49
CA VAL A 37 -2.80 -23.12 3.22
C VAL A 37 -3.57 -21.96 2.58
N VAL A 38 -3.39 -20.73 3.07
CA VAL A 38 -4.01 -19.53 2.44
C VAL A 38 -3.48 -19.32 1.03
N GLN A 39 -2.19 -19.55 0.78
CA GLN A 39 -1.58 -19.38 -0.54
C GLN A 39 -1.97 -20.51 -1.52
N GLU A 40 -2.11 -21.75 -1.06
CA GLU A 40 -2.63 -22.87 -1.86
C GLU A 40 -4.10 -22.67 -2.24
N GLU A 41 -4.94 -22.16 -1.34
CA GLU A 41 -6.33 -21.79 -1.66
C GLU A 41 -6.42 -20.57 -2.57
N LEU A 42 -5.56 -19.56 -2.42
CA LEU A 42 -5.47 -18.44 -3.36
C LEU A 42 -4.98 -18.90 -4.75
N CYS A 43 -4.05 -19.84 -4.83
CA CYS A 43 -3.65 -20.46 -6.10
C CYS A 43 -4.79 -21.26 -6.73
N ARG A 44 -5.55 -22.06 -5.95
CA ARG A 44 -6.77 -22.74 -6.43
C ARG A 44 -7.81 -21.77 -7.00
N LEU A 45 -8.06 -20.67 -6.30
CA LEU A 45 -9.01 -19.64 -6.74
C LEU A 45 -8.54 -18.92 -8.01
N TYR A 46 -7.22 -18.78 -8.21
CA TYR A 46 -6.61 -18.23 -9.42
C TYR A 46 -6.65 -19.21 -10.61
N GLU A 47 -6.37 -20.50 -10.37
CA GLU A 47 -6.37 -21.55 -11.38
C GLU A 47 -7.78 -22.04 -11.77
N SER A 48 -8.78 -21.85 -10.91
CA SER A 48 -10.17 -22.29 -11.13
C SER A 48 -11.19 -21.28 -10.61
N PRO A 49 -11.35 -20.12 -11.28
CA PRO A 49 -12.35 -19.09 -10.90
C PRO A 49 -13.81 -19.56 -11.02
N GLN A 50 -14.06 -20.75 -11.57
CA GLN A 50 -15.37 -21.42 -11.58
C GLN A 50 -15.74 -22.09 -10.23
N GLY A 51 -14.79 -22.18 -9.28
CA GLY A 51 -14.99 -22.80 -7.98
C GLY A 51 -15.50 -21.87 -6.86
N VAL A 52 -15.66 -20.57 -7.13
CA VAL A 52 -16.04 -19.56 -6.13
C VAL A 52 -17.39 -19.91 -5.50
N GLY A 53 -17.41 -20.07 -4.16
CA GLY A 53 -18.62 -20.29 -3.35
C GLY A 53 -18.84 -21.74 -2.86
N ARG A 54 -18.32 -22.77 -3.56
CA ARG A 54 -18.58 -24.17 -3.14
C ARG A 54 -17.73 -24.62 -1.95
N GLY A 55 -18.27 -24.45 -0.74
CA GLY A 55 -17.83 -25.19 0.45
C GLY A 55 -16.97 -24.42 1.45
N LEU A 56 -17.12 -23.09 1.53
CA LEU A 56 -16.54 -22.28 2.62
C LEU A 56 -17.12 -22.70 3.98
N THR A 57 -16.48 -23.67 4.64
CA THR A 57 -16.81 -24.05 6.01
C THR A 57 -16.49 -22.91 6.98
N GLN A 58 -17.31 -22.76 8.02
CA GLN A 58 -17.09 -21.74 9.04
C GLN A 58 -15.83 -22.05 9.85
N ILE A 59 -14.70 -21.44 9.47
CA ILE A 59 -13.48 -21.43 10.27
C ILE A 59 -13.75 -20.61 11.55
N VAL A 60 -13.91 -21.33 12.66
CA VAL A 60 -13.97 -20.75 14.01
C VAL A 60 -12.54 -20.39 14.41
N ILE A 61 -12.20 -19.11 14.36
CA ILE A 61 -10.89 -18.60 14.75
C ILE A 61 -10.86 -18.50 16.28
N ASN A 62 -10.05 -19.34 16.93
CA ASN A 62 -9.75 -19.19 18.35
C ASN A 62 -8.84 -17.97 18.55
N VAL A 63 -9.40 -16.89 19.10
CA VAL A 63 -8.64 -15.70 19.52
C VAL A 63 -7.63 -16.09 20.60
N ALA A 64 -6.37 -15.73 20.42
CA ALA A 64 -5.34 -15.96 21.42
C ALA A 64 -5.59 -15.08 22.67
N PRO A 65 -5.33 -15.58 23.90
CA PRO A 65 -5.50 -14.78 25.11
C PRO A 65 -4.59 -13.55 25.12
N VAL A 66 -5.13 -12.41 25.56
CA VAL A 66 -4.39 -11.15 25.75
C VAL A 66 -3.16 -11.37 26.65
N ASP A 67 -2.08 -10.63 26.39
CA ASP A 67 -0.75 -10.91 26.93
C ASP A 67 -0.69 -10.91 28.47
N LEU A 68 -0.75 -12.12 29.04
CA LEU A 68 -0.74 -12.37 30.47
C LEU A 68 0.53 -11.88 31.16
N ARG A 69 1.63 -11.61 30.42
CA ARG A 69 2.90 -11.13 30.98
C ARG A 69 2.73 -9.82 31.75
N LEU A 70 1.86 -8.92 31.30
CA LEU A 70 1.60 -7.67 32.01
C LEU A 70 0.97 -7.95 33.39
N VAL A 71 -0.06 -8.79 33.42
CA VAL A 71 -0.75 -9.22 34.65
C VAL A 71 0.20 -9.93 35.61
N GLU A 72 1.05 -10.83 35.11
CA GLU A 72 2.04 -11.53 35.94
C GLU A 72 3.12 -10.58 36.47
N SER A 73 3.60 -9.63 35.67
CA SER A 73 4.59 -8.63 36.10
C SER A 73 4.04 -7.69 37.18
N GLN A 74 2.78 -7.26 37.06
CA GLN A 74 2.09 -6.44 38.07
C GLN A 74 1.85 -7.22 39.36
N ALA A 75 1.42 -8.49 39.25
CA ALA A 75 1.24 -9.38 40.40
C ALA A 75 2.55 -9.64 41.15
N GLU A 76 3.69 -9.69 40.47
CA GLU A 76 5.01 -9.86 41.11
C GLU A 76 5.58 -8.52 41.64
N ALA A 77 5.34 -7.40 40.96
CA ALA A 77 5.66 -6.07 41.49
C ALA A 77 4.93 -5.79 42.82
N ALA A 78 3.66 -6.19 42.94
CA ALA A 78 2.90 -6.09 44.19
C ALA A 78 3.54 -6.92 45.34
N ARG A 79 4.06 -8.11 45.03
CA ARG A 79 4.80 -8.94 45.99
C ARG A 79 6.13 -8.31 46.40
N LEU A 80 6.93 -7.85 45.44
CA LEU A 80 8.23 -7.22 45.71
C LEU A 80 8.06 -5.94 46.54
N GLY A 81 7.03 -5.13 46.26
CA GLY A 81 6.67 -3.96 47.07
C GLY A 81 6.26 -4.32 48.50
N CYS A 82 5.48 -5.40 48.69
CA CYS A 82 5.12 -5.90 50.02
C CYS A 82 6.34 -6.44 50.78
N MET A 83 7.21 -7.21 50.11
CA MET A 83 8.47 -7.69 50.66
C MET A 83 9.39 -6.54 51.09
N LEU A 84 9.60 -5.52 50.25
CA LEU A 84 10.45 -4.36 50.58
C LEU A 84 9.91 -3.59 51.80
N LYS A 85 8.59 -3.39 51.88
CA LYS A 85 7.92 -2.79 53.04
C LYS A 85 8.16 -3.60 54.32
N MET A 86 7.99 -4.92 54.26
CA MET A 86 8.26 -5.81 55.40
C MET A 86 9.75 -5.86 55.76
N GLN A 87 10.65 -5.88 54.78
CA GLN A 87 12.10 -5.90 55.01
C GLN A 87 12.57 -4.66 55.77
N THR A 88 12.02 -3.49 55.41
CA THR A 88 12.27 -2.22 56.11
C THR A 88 11.80 -2.31 57.57
N GLN A 89 10.52 -2.67 57.79
CA GLN A 89 9.97 -2.82 59.15
C GLN A 89 10.69 -3.88 60.00
N LEU A 90 11.16 -4.97 59.39
CA LEU A 90 11.98 -5.98 60.04
C LEU A 90 13.36 -5.44 60.42
N HIS A 91 13.96 -4.57 59.59
CA HIS A 91 15.23 -3.92 59.90
C HIS A 91 15.08 -2.92 61.06
N ASP A 92 14.03 -2.09 61.04
CA ASP A 92 13.73 -1.13 62.11
C ASP A 92 13.48 -1.83 63.45
N LEU A 93 12.67 -2.88 63.47
CA LEU A 93 12.43 -3.67 64.69
C LEU A 93 13.68 -4.39 65.18
N LYS A 94 14.48 -4.97 64.27
CA LYS A 94 15.74 -5.67 64.64
C LYS A 94 16.81 -4.71 65.16
N THR A 95 16.92 -3.49 64.62
CA THR A 95 17.87 -2.47 65.10
C THR A 95 17.45 -1.92 66.45
N GLN A 96 16.19 -1.50 66.64
CA GLN A 96 15.66 -1.04 67.93
C GLN A 96 15.75 -2.10 69.04
N HIS A 97 15.68 -3.38 68.68
CA HIS A 97 15.77 -4.50 69.63
C HIS A 97 17.17 -5.15 69.70
N ALA A 98 18.17 -4.59 69.00
CA ALA A 98 19.55 -5.05 69.10
C ALA A 98 20.18 -4.68 70.45
N LEU A 99 20.96 -5.60 71.01
CA LEU A 99 21.73 -5.36 72.23
C LEU A 99 22.69 -4.16 72.07
N ALA A 100 23.28 -3.99 70.89
CA ALA A 100 24.20 -2.90 70.59
C ALA A 100 23.50 -1.52 70.64
N ALA A 101 22.28 -1.40 70.11
CA ALA A 101 21.51 -0.16 70.19
C ALA A 101 21.15 0.17 71.65
N GLN A 102 20.58 -0.80 72.38
CA GLN A 102 20.19 -0.61 73.78
C GLN A 102 21.37 -0.29 74.72
N LEU A 103 22.57 -0.77 74.41
CA LEU A 103 23.80 -0.38 75.11
C LEU A 103 24.28 1.00 74.66
N GLY A 104 24.16 1.33 73.37
CA GLY A 104 24.45 2.64 72.81
C GLY A 104 23.61 3.75 73.44
N ASP A 105 22.29 3.58 73.51
CA ASP A 105 21.36 4.54 74.11
C ASP A 105 21.72 4.84 75.58
N ILE A 106 22.02 3.80 76.37
CA ILE A 106 22.43 3.93 77.78
C ILE A 106 23.77 4.69 77.92
N LEU A 107 24.69 4.55 76.96
CA LEU A 107 25.96 5.27 76.93
C LEU A 107 25.77 6.73 76.47
N ILE A 108 24.91 6.98 75.48
CA ILE A 108 24.58 8.32 74.96
C ILE A 108 23.85 9.16 76.02
N GLU A 109 22.82 8.62 76.66
CA GLU A 109 22.17 9.27 77.82
C GLU A 109 23.17 9.52 78.97
N GLY A 110 24.16 8.65 79.13
CA GLY A 110 25.24 8.82 80.11
C GLY A 110 26.06 10.09 79.88
N VAL A 111 26.44 10.37 78.63
CA VAL A 111 27.25 11.55 78.27
C VAL A 111 26.47 12.86 78.40
N GLN A 112 25.14 12.83 78.28
CA GLN A 112 24.30 14.03 78.27
C GLN A 112 24.16 14.75 79.63
N SER A 113 24.51 14.14 80.77
CA SER A 113 24.58 14.85 82.05
C SER A 113 25.53 14.22 83.06
N THR A 114 26.11 15.03 83.94
CA THR A 114 26.97 14.57 85.04
C THR A 114 26.24 13.66 86.04
N GLY A 115 24.91 13.77 86.17
CA GLY A 115 24.08 12.90 87.00
C GLY A 115 23.76 11.55 86.35
N SER A 116 23.49 11.51 85.04
CA SER A 116 23.21 10.27 84.31
C SER A 116 24.45 9.39 84.20
N LEU A 117 25.64 9.98 84.01
CA LEU A 117 26.95 9.30 83.96
C LEU A 117 27.19 8.37 85.17
N ILE A 118 26.88 8.83 86.38
CA ILE A 118 27.01 8.03 87.62
C ILE A 118 26.04 6.83 87.64
N SER A 119 24.90 6.94 86.96
CA SER A 119 23.90 5.86 86.88
C SER A 119 24.24 4.78 85.84
N VAL A 120 25.13 5.04 84.88
CA VAL A 120 25.45 4.13 83.76
C VAL A 120 25.86 2.73 84.22
N PRO A 121 26.79 2.53 85.19
CA PRO A 121 27.14 1.18 85.66
C PRO A 121 25.96 0.44 86.31
N GLY A 122 25.05 1.18 86.96
CA GLY A 122 23.82 0.63 87.53
C GLY A 122 22.83 0.19 86.45
N ARG A 123 22.57 1.05 85.46
CA ARG A 123 21.68 0.78 84.32
C ARG A 123 22.17 -0.39 83.46
N LEU A 124 23.47 -0.43 83.14
CA LEU A 124 24.09 -1.56 82.43
C LEU A 124 23.92 -2.88 83.21
N ARG A 125 24.18 -2.86 84.52
CA ARG A 125 23.99 -4.03 85.40
C ARG A 125 22.51 -4.42 85.53
N GLN A 126 21.58 -3.48 85.42
CA GLN A 126 20.14 -3.73 85.41
C GLN A 126 19.68 -4.36 84.08
N ALA A 127 20.09 -3.82 82.93
CA ALA A 127 19.81 -4.41 81.63
C ALA A 127 20.35 -5.86 81.53
N TRP A 128 21.58 -6.09 82.00
CA TRP A 128 22.20 -7.42 82.07
C TRP A 128 21.53 -8.39 83.06
N ARG A 129 20.86 -7.87 84.10
CA ARG A 129 20.01 -8.67 85.01
C ARG A 129 18.62 -8.94 84.40
N GLN A 130 18.06 -8.00 83.64
CA GLN A 130 16.76 -8.14 82.98
C GLN A 130 16.83 -9.13 81.81
N SER A 131 17.90 -9.14 81.02
CA SER A 131 18.13 -10.15 79.97
C SER A 131 18.38 -11.56 80.51
N ARG A 132 18.94 -11.69 81.72
CA ARG A 132 19.12 -12.97 82.43
C ARG A 132 17.84 -13.54 83.10
N ARG A 133 16.75 -12.78 83.23
CA ARG A 133 15.49 -13.28 83.81
C ARG A 133 14.62 -13.97 82.75
N THR A 134 14.78 -15.30 82.65
CA THR A 134 14.09 -16.14 81.66
C THR A 134 12.79 -16.80 82.15
N GLN A 135 12.48 -16.76 83.45
CA GLN A 135 11.26 -17.36 84.00
C GLN A 135 10.21 -16.31 84.38
N PRO A 136 8.92 -16.47 84.00
CA PRO A 136 7.85 -15.53 84.33
C PRO A 136 7.47 -15.58 85.83
N PRO A 137 7.23 -14.43 86.48
CA PRO A 137 6.82 -14.38 87.89
C PRO A 137 5.47 -15.07 88.17
N ALA A 138 5.32 -15.63 89.37
CA ALA A 138 4.03 -16.15 89.87
C ALA A 138 2.92 -15.07 89.99
N VAL A 139 3.30 -13.79 89.98
CA VAL A 139 2.38 -12.64 89.89
C VAL A 139 1.65 -12.60 88.54
N LEU A 140 2.30 -13.03 87.44
CA LEU A 140 1.69 -13.14 86.11
C LEU A 140 1.00 -14.50 85.86
N GLY A 141 0.98 -15.41 86.84
CA GLY A 141 0.48 -16.78 86.67
C GLY A 141 1.55 -17.80 86.29
N GLY A 142 2.84 -17.47 86.42
CA GLY A 142 3.92 -18.43 86.13
C GLY A 142 3.99 -18.81 84.64
N LYS A 143 4.29 -20.08 84.35
CA LYS A 143 4.59 -20.56 82.97
C LYS A 143 3.39 -20.53 82.01
N SER A 144 2.17 -20.58 82.54
CA SER A 144 0.90 -20.59 81.79
C SER A 144 0.33 -19.19 81.53
N PHE A 145 0.80 -18.17 82.27
CA PHE A 145 0.31 -16.79 82.21
C PHE A 145 -1.18 -16.61 82.56
N ASP A 146 -1.77 -17.51 83.36
CA ASP A 146 -3.23 -17.56 83.63
C ASP A 146 -3.80 -16.22 84.14
N LYS A 147 -3.04 -15.48 84.95
CA LYS A 147 -3.46 -14.17 85.49
C LYS A 147 -3.45 -13.06 84.44
N VAL A 148 -2.61 -13.17 83.41
CA VAL A 148 -2.63 -12.24 82.26
C VAL A 148 -3.83 -12.54 81.36
N ILE A 149 -4.16 -13.82 81.17
CA ILE A 149 -5.37 -14.25 80.45
C ILE A 149 -6.63 -13.74 81.16
N GLN A 150 -6.70 -13.88 82.49
CA GLN A 150 -7.79 -13.32 83.32
C GLN A 150 -7.84 -11.78 83.26
N ALA A 151 -6.70 -11.09 83.28
CA ALA A 151 -6.65 -9.63 83.13
C ALA A 151 -7.21 -9.18 81.76
N TYR A 152 -6.84 -9.87 80.68
CA TYR A 152 -7.39 -9.59 79.34
C TYR A 152 -8.91 -9.80 79.30
N GLN A 153 -9.42 -10.88 79.91
CA GLN A 153 -10.85 -11.16 80.00
C GLN A 153 -11.63 -10.13 80.84
N GLN A 154 -10.96 -9.35 81.70
CA GLN A 154 -11.58 -8.36 82.58
C GLN A 154 -11.52 -6.91 82.04
N GLY A 155 -10.55 -6.58 81.19
CA GLY A 155 -10.34 -5.21 80.71
C GLY A 155 -9.47 -5.07 79.44
N GLY A 156 -9.35 -6.13 78.64
CA GLY A 156 -8.63 -6.13 77.37
C GLY A 156 -7.16 -5.72 77.49
N ASP A 157 -6.66 -5.02 76.47
CA ASP A 157 -5.25 -4.62 76.37
C ASP A 157 -4.79 -3.74 77.54
N GLN A 158 -5.61 -2.79 77.97
CA GLN A 158 -5.25 -1.82 79.01
C GLN A 158 -4.96 -2.52 80.36
N GLN A 159 -5.74 -3.54 80.71
CA GLN A 159 -5.58 -4.27 81.96
C GLN A 159 -4.37 -5.23 81.92
N VAL A 160 -4.05 -5.78 80.76
CA VAL A 160 -2.81 -6.54 80.53
C VAL A 160 -1.58 -5.62 80.64
N GLU A 161 -1.61 -4.44 80.01
CA GLU A 161 -0.53 -3.46 80.08
C GLU A 161 -0.28 -2.97 81.51
N ALA A 162 -1.35 -2.63 82.25
CA ALA A 162 -1.25 -2.26 83.66
C ALA A 162 -0.55 -3.35 84.50
N LEU A 163 -0.94 -4.62 84.31
CA LEU A 163 -0.34 -5.76 85.02
C LEU A 163 1.13 -6.00 84.62
N LEU A 164 1.48 -5.89 83.33
CA LEU A 164 2.85 -6.07 82.86
C LEU A 164 3.78 -4.94 83.34
N ASN A 165 3.29 -3.69 83.36
CA ASN A 165 4.03 -2.53 83.83
C ASN A 165 4.28 -2.59 85.35
N GLN A 166 3.27 -2.92 86.16
CA GLN A 166 3.40 -3.09 87.61
C GLN A 166 4.49 -4.10 88.00
N VAL A 167 4.67 -5.18 87.24
CA VAL A 167 5.66 -6.23 87.52
C VAL A 167 7.02 -5.95 86.84
N SER A 168 7.10 -4.96 85.95
CA SER A 168 8.35 -4.50 85.30
C SER A 168 9.17 -5.64 84.65
N VAL A 169 8.48 -6.50 83.89
CA VAL A 169 9.07 -7.68 83.23
C VAL A 169 9.74 -7.37 81.89
N SER A 170 10.72 -8.19 81.50
CA SER A 170 11.47 -8.03 80.24
C SER A 170 10.61 -8.25 78.99
N LYS A 171 10.98 -7.59 77.87
CA LYS A 171 10.21 -7.63 76.60
C LYS A 171 9.88 -9.06 76.14
N ASN A 172 10.79 -10.03 76.29
CA ASN A 172 10.55 -11.43 75.92
C ASN A 172 9.47 -12.11 76.79
N VAL A 173 9.35 -11.74 78.06
CA VAL A 173 8.28 -12.22 78.97
C VAL A 173 6.95 -11.58 78.60
N GLN A 174 6.94 -10.28 78.24
CA GLN A 174 5.75 -9.60 77.71
C GLN A 174 5.29 -10.25 76.39
N ALA A 175 6.19 -10.46 75.43
CA ALA A 175 5.92 -11.16 74.17
C ALA A 175 5.37 -12.58 74.39
N SER A 176 5.85 -13.28 75.41
CA SER A 176 5.36 -14.62 75.78
C SER A 176 3.96 -14.56 76.41
N ALA A 177 3.67 -13.55 77.22
CA ALA A 177 2.33 -13.31 77.78
C ALA A 177 1.31 -12.98 76.67
N TRP A 178 1.64 -12.09 75.73
CA TRP A 178 0.80 -11.80 74.57
C TRP A 178 0.55 -13.02 73.68
N THR A 179 1.55 -13.88 73.48
CA THR A 179 1.35 -15.18 72.80
C THR A 179 0.49 -16.16 73.60
N ALA A 180 0.49 -16.09 74.94
CA ALA A 180 -0.41 -16.91 75.76
C ALA A 180 -1.88 -16.47 75.61
N VAL A 181 -2.15 -15.16 75.66
CA VAL A 181 -3.49 -14.60 75.38
C VAL A 181 -3.93 -14.91 73.94
N ALA A 182 -3.06 -14.70 72.94
CA ALA A 182 -3.37 -15.02 71.54
C ALA A 182 -3.74 -16.50 71.31
N ARG A 183 -3.24 -17.42 72.14
CA ARG A 183 -3.58 -18.85 72.05
C ARG A 183 -4.98 -19.18 72.57
N THR A 184 -5.57 -18.37 73.46
CA THR A 184 -6.94 -18.65 73.97
C THR A 184 -8.03 -18.23 72.98
N TYR A 185 -7.74 -17.32 72.05
CA TYR A 185 -8.68 -16.86 71.01
C TYR A 185 -8.39 -17.45 69.61
N MET A 186 -7.42 -18.39 69.52
CA MET A 186 -6.87 -18.92 68.26
C MET A 186 -7.91 -19.52 67.30
N THR A 187 -9.04 -20.03 67.83
CA THR A 187 -10.14 -20.61 67.04
C THR A 187 -11.39 -19.73 66.94
N THR A 188 -11.42 -18.58 67.62
CA THR A 188 -12.61 -17.70 67.68
C THR A 188 -12.44 -16.43 66.88
N GLU A 189 -11.26 -15.78 66.95
CA GLU A 189 -11.05 -14.44 66.36
C GLU A 189 -9.68 -14.34 65.66
N PRO A 190 -9.53 -14.84 64.42
CA PRO A 190 -8.24 -14.86 63.72
C PRO A 190 -7.58 -13.48 63.55
N THR A 191 -8.38 -12.43 63.34
CA THR A 191 -7.93 -11.03 63.20
C THR A 191 -7.38 -10.44 64.50
N LEU A 192 -8.03 -10.71 65.64
CA LEU A 192 -7.52 -10.34 66.96
C LEU A 192 -6.21 -11.07 67.25
N VAL A 193 -6.17 -12.37 66.96
CA VAL A 193 -4.99 -13.22 67.17
C VAL A 193 -3.82 -12.78 66.29
N ALA A 194 -4.05 -12.36 65.05
CA ALA A 194 -3.04 -11.76 64.19
C ALA A 194 -2.52 -10.43 64.75
N THR A 195 -3.40 -9.60 65.32
CA THR A 195 -3.03 -8.33 65.97
C THR A 195 -2.17 -8.56 67.22
N MET A 196 -2.56 -9.51 68.09
CA MET A 196 -1.75 -9.94 69.23
C MET A 196 -0.42 -10.57 68.79
N ALA A 197 -0.37 -11.25 67.65
CA ALA A 197 0.86 -11.78 67.08
C ALA A 197 1.79 -10.67 66.55
N ARG A 198 1.26 -9.65 65.86
CA ARG A 198 2.02 -8.45 65.47
C ARG A 198 2.60 -7.78 66.72
N ARG A 199 1.81 -7.64 67.79
CA ARG A 199 2.22 -7.08 69.09
C ARG A 199 3.32 -7.91 69.78
N ALA A 200 3.17 -9.23 69.85
CA ALA A 200 4.17 -10.13 70.43
C ALA A 200 5.47 -10.19 69.60
N PHE A 201 5.37 -10.06 68.27
CA PHE A 201 6.52 -10.01 67.39
C PHE A 201 7.30 -8.70 67.51
N ALA A 202 6.61 -7.55 67.57
CA ALA A 202 7.25 -6.25 67.81
C ALA A 202 8.02 -6.21 69.16
N LEU A 203 7.55 -6.94 70.18
CA LEU A 203 8.24 -7.06 71.46
C LEU A 203 9.50 -7.96 71.42
N GLU A 204 9.49 -9.03 70.61
CA GLU A 204 10.63 -9.96 70.45
C GLU A 204 10.77 -10.40 68.97
N PRO A 205 11.46 -9.61 68.11
CA PRO A 205 11.52 -9.85 66.66
C PRO A 205 12.46 -11.00 66.28
N ARG A 206 12.06 -12.23 66.61
CA ARG A 206 12.78 -13.48 66.35
C ARG A 206 12.07 -14.35 65.31
N GLY A 207 12.83 -15.13 64.54
CA GLY A 207 12.32 -15.95 63.43
C GLY A 207 11.15 -16.88 63.77
N PHE A 208 11.15 -17.51 64.96
CA PHE A 208 10.02 -18.35 65.38
C PHE A 208 8.72 -17.55 65.61
N ARG A 209 8.81 -16.30 66.07
CA ARG A 209 7.64 -15.40 66.20
C ARG A 209 7.22 -14.83 64.85
N GLN A 210 8.18 -14.57 63.95
CA GLN A 210 7.91 -14.16 62.56
C GLN A 210 7.13 -15.25 61.80
N LYS A 211 7.55 -16.53 61.90
CA LYS A 211 6.82 -17.68 61.31
C LYS A 211 5.42 -17.81 61.90
N TRP A 212 5.29 -17.71 63.22
CA TRP A 212 3.99 -17.78 63.90
C TRP A 212 3.05 -16.65 63.47
N LEU A 213 3.56 -15.40 63.39
CA LEU A 213 2.82 -14.24 62.89
C LEU A 213 2.33 -14.45 61.46
N ALA A 214 3.19 -14.89 60.54
CA ALA A 214 2.79 -15.14 59.14
C ALA A 214 1.64 -16.16 59.05
N PHE A 215 1.66 -17.23 59.86
CA PHE A 215 0.55 -18.18 59.93
C PHE A 215 -0.71 -17.62 60.63
N ARG A 216 -0.61 -16.61 61.50
CA ARG A 216 -1.80 -15.91 62.02
C ARG A 216 -2.41 -14.97 60.97
N LEU A 217 -1.56 -14.24 60.23
CA LEU A 217 -1.99 -13.35 59.15
C LEU A 217 -2.70 -14.11 58.03
N HIS A 218 -2.18 -15.28 57.65
CA HIS A 218 -2.84 -16.22 56.72
C HIS A 218 -4.26 -16.56 57.15
N GLU A 219 -4.48 -16.91 58.41
CA GLU A 219 -5.80 -17.26 58.95
C GLU A 219 -6.71 -16.05 59.16
N SER A 220 -6.16 -14.82 59.19
CA SER A 220 -6.94 -13.57 59.21
C SER A 220 -7.24 -12.97 57.82
N GLY A 221 -6.63 -13.50 56.75
CA GLY A 221 -6.81 -13.02 55.36
C GLY A 221 -5.74 -12.06 54.85
N ASP A 222 -4.79 -11.62 55.68
CA ASP A 222 -3.66 -10.72 55.33
C ASP A 222 -2.56 -11.46 54.52
N LEU A 223 -2.96 -12.08 53.40
CA LEU A 223 -2.13 -12.99 52.58
C LEU A 223 -0.82 -12.38 52.05
N LEU A 224 -0.83 -11.10 51.69
CA LEU A 224 0.35 -10.42 51.14
C LEU A 224 1.44 -10.23 52.21
N GLU A 225 1.04 -9.78 53.40
CA GLU A 225 1.95 -9.62 54.54
C GLU A 225 2.45 -10.98 55.04
N ALA A 226 1.58 -11.99 55.02
CA ALA A 226 1.93 -13.37 55.33
C ALA A 226 2.95 -13.98 54.36
N GLU A 227 2.80 -13.76 53.04
CA GLU A 227 3.79 -14.19 52.02
C GLU A 227 5.13 -13.46 52.22
N ALA A 228 5.10 -12.14 52.42
CA ALA A 228 6.31 -11.34 52.63
C ALA A 228 7.07 -11.72 53.91
N LEU A 229 6.38 -11.92 55.03
CA LEU A 229 7.00 -12.32 56.29
C LEU A 229 7.56 -13.75 56.27
N LEU A 230 7.00 -14.66 55.46
CA LEU A 230 7.61 -15.97 55.21
C LEU A 230 8.87 -15.87 54.34
N ALA A 231 8.82 -15.08 53.26
CA ALA A 231 9.94 -14.92 52.34
C ALA A 231 11.17 -14.26 52.98
N LEU A 232 10.97 -13.53 54.09
CA LEU A 232 12.01 -12.84 54.86
C LEU A 232 12.42 -13.57 56.15
N LEU A 233 12.07 -14.87 56.29
CA LEU A 233 12.51 -15.68 57.43
C LEU A 233 14.02 -15.96 57.36
N PRO A 234 14.74 -15.90 58.50
CA PRO A 234 16.12 -16.32 58.56
C PRO A 234 16.25 -17.86 58.46
N GLU A 235 17.39 -18.32 57.94
CA GLU A 235 17.64 -19.72 57.57
C GLU A 235 17.67 -20.70 58.76
N ASP A 236 17.75 -20.20 60.00
CA ASP A 236 17.69 -21.01 61.22
C ASP A 236 16.27 -21.51 61.56
N VAL A 237 15.23 -21.01 60.87
CA VAL A 237 13.82 -21.36 61.14
C VAL A 237 13.38 -22.57 60.32
N THR A 238 13.48 -23.75 60.91
CA THR A 238 12.93 -24.99 60.33
C THR A 238 11.40 -25.00 60.30
N PHE A 239 10.83 -25.77 59.37
CA PHE A 239 9.39 -26.06 59.26
C PHE A 239 9.15 -27.55 59.53
N THR A 240 8.05 -27.89 60.19
CA THR A 240 7.53 -29.27 60.21
C THR A 240 6.72 -29.58 58.96
N ASP A 241 6.45 -30.86 58.66
CA ASP A 241 5.65 -31.26 57.50
C ASP A 241 4.24 -30.62 57.45
N SER A 242 3.63 -30.36 58.61
CA SER A 242 2.33 -29.68 58.69
C SER A 242 2.46 -28.17 58.45
N GLU A 243 3.51 -27.53 58.98
CA GLU A 243 3.81 -26.12 58.72
C GLU A 243 4.21 -25.88 57.26
N ALA A 244 4.97 -26.79 56.64
CA ALA A 244 5.31 -26.73 55.21
C ALA A 244 4.04 -26.81 54.34
N ARG A 245 3.12 -27.74 54.63
CA ARG A 245 1.80 -27.79 53.98
C ARG A 245 0.90 -26.58 54.29
N GLN A 246 1.16 -25.80 55.34
CA GLN A 246 0.49 -24.51 55.57
C GLN A 246 1.13 -23.39 54.73
N ARG A 247 2.47 -23.29 54.75
CA ARG A 247 3.28 -22.39 53.91
C ARG A 247 2.91 -22.52 52.43
N ASP A 248 2.82 -23.74 51.90
CA ASP A 248 2.60 -23.94 50.46
C ASP A 248 1.17 -23.59 50.02
N ARG A 249 0.18 -23.80 50.90
CA ARG A 249 -1.20 -23.32 50.69
C ARG A 249 -1.28 -21.79 50.72
N LEU A 250 -0.59 -21.17 51.68
CA LEU A 250 -0.50 -19.72 51.85
C LEU A 250 0.12 -19.06 50.60
N LEU A 251 1.28 -19.56 50.14
CA LEU A 251 1.94 -19.06 48.93
C LEU A 251 1.07 -19.21 47.67
N LYS A 252 0.35 -20.33 47.53
CA LYS A 252 -0.62 -20.51 46.44
C LYS A 252 -1.74 -19.47 46.50
N GLN A 253 -2.39 -19.31 47.66
CA GLN A 253 -3.51 -18.37 47.84
C GLN A 253 -3.06 -16.91 47.67
N ALA A 254 -1.86 -16.56 48.14
CA ALA A 254 -1.28 -15.23 47.93
C ALA A 254 -1.01 -14.95 46.43
N LYS A 255 -0.45 -15.91 45.68
CA LYS A 255 -0.29 -15.78 44.22
C LYS A 255 -1.65 -15.62 43.51
N GLU A 256 -2.65 -16.41 43.89
CA GLU A 256 -4.00 -16.34 43.30
C GLU A 256 -4.65 -14.96 43.52
N VAL A 257 -4.55 -14.40 44.74
CA VAL A 257 -5.06 -13.06 45.05
C VAL A 257 -4.28 -11.95 44.33
N ARG A 258 -2.94 -12.04 44.25
CA ARG A 258 -2.11 -11.06 43.50
C ARG A 258 -2.47 -11.03 42.01
N LEU A 259 -2.71 -12.19 41.40
CA LEU A 259 -3.14 -12.28 40.00
C LEU A 259 -4.55 -11.72 39.78
N ALA A 260 -5.49 -11.96 40.71
CA ALA A 260 -6.84 -11.38 40.64
C ALA A 260 -6.83 -9.84 40.78
N GLN A 261 -6.00 -9.31 41.68
CA GLN A 261 -5.78 -7.87 41.83
C GLN A 261 -5.13 -7.26 40.57
N ALA A 262 -4.15 -7.92 39.97
CA ALA A 262 -3.52 -7.44 38.73
C ALA A 262 -4.49 -7.43 37.54
N ARG A 263 -5.37 -8.44 37.40
CA ARG A 263 -6.41 -8.45 36.35
C ARG A 263 -7.41 -7.30 36.49
N SER A 264 -7.96 -7.11 37.70
CA SER A 264 -8.92 -6.04 37.96
C SER A 264 -8.32 -4.63 37.82
N LEU A 265 -7.02 -4.45 38.08
CA LEU A 265 -6.31 -3.17 37.88
C LEU A 265 -5.89 -2.89 36.44
N SER A 266 -5.68 -3.93 35.61
CA SER A 266 -5.19 -3.78 34.23
C SER A 266 -6.30 -3.67 33.18
N GLY A 267 -7.56 -3.97 33.53
CA GLY A 267 -8.69 -3.90 32.60
C GLY A 267 -8.66 -4.96 31.49
N VAL A 268 -7.78 -5.95 31.59
CA VAL A 268 -7.53 -6.97 30.56
C VAL A 268 -8.78 -7.77 30.21
N ASP A 269 -9.67 -8.01 31.17
CA ASP A 269 -10.93 -8.73 30.91
C ASP A 269 -11.85 -7.92 29.96
N ALA A 270 -11.93 -6.59 30.13
CA ALA A 270 -12.70 -5.72 29.23
C ALA A 270 -12.02 -5.58 27.86
N GLN A 271 -10.70 -5.46 27.81
CA GLN A 271 -9.94 -5.45 26.54
C GLN A 271 -10.11 -6.76 25.76
N TYR A 272 -10.23 -7.90 26.46
CA TYR A 272 -10.50 -9.19 25.83
C TYR A 272 -11.93 -9.28 25.28
N GLU A 273 -12.92 -8.71 25.97
CA GLU A 273 -14.30 -8.59 25.47
C GLU A 273 -14.40 -7.65 24.25
N ASP A 274 -13.73 -6.49 24.27
CA ASP A 274 -13.67 -5.55 23.14
C ASP A 274 -12.98 -6.17 21.91
N VAL A 275 -11.82 -6.82 22.08
CA VAL A 275 -11.13 -7.52 20.98
C VAL A 275 -11.99 -8.65 20.42
N ARG A 276 -12.63 -9.45 21.28
CA ARG A 276 -13.54 -10.52 20.85
C ARG A 276 -14.71 -9.96 20.04
N ARG A 277 -15.31 -8.87 20.50
CA ARG A 277 -16.40 -8.18 19.80
C ARG A 277 -15.97 -7.68 18.42
N GLN A 278 -14.79 -7.06 18.31
CA GLN A 278 -14.25 -6.62 17.01
C GLN A 278 -14.06 -7.80 16.04
N TRP A 279 -13.62 -8.97 16.54
CA TRP A 279 -13.52 -10.19 15.73
C TRP A 279 -14.88 -10.75 15.31
N ASP A 280 -15.90 -10.72 16.18
CA ASP A 280 -17.27 -11.13 15.84
C ASP A 280 -17.91 -10.18 14.80
N GLU A 281 -17.65 -8.87 14.89
CA GLU A 281 -18.10 -7.86 13.92
C GLU A 281 -17.37 -8.02 12.56
N LEU A 282 -16.05 -8.26 12.56
CA LEU A 282 -15.27 -8.60 11.35
C LEU A 282 -15.73 -9.91 10.69
N ALA A 283 -16.03 -10.95 11.48
CA ALA A 283 -16.53 -12.22 10.97
C ALA A 283 -17.91 -12.07 10.30
N GLN A 284 -18.79 -11.24 10.86
CA GLN A 284 -20.07 -10.89 10.23
C GLN A 284 -19.87 -10.12 8.92
N SER A 285 -19.02 -9.09 8.91
CA SER A 285 -18.68 -8.31 7.71
C SER A 285 -18.16 -9.21 6.58
N ARG A 286 -17.18 -10.09 6.86
CA ARG A 286 -16.69 -11.08 5.90
C ARG A 286 -17.80 -11.98 5.35
N ASN A 287 -18.70 -12.46 6.19
CA ASN A 287 -19.80 -13.33 5.77
C ASN A 287 -20.82 -12.59 4.87
N THR A 288 -21.10 -11.32 5.15
CA THR A 288 -21.97 -10.51 4.25
C THR A 288 -21.31 -10.24 2.91
N LEU A 289 -20.00 -9.90 2.88
CA LEU A 289 -19.24 -9.72 1.65
C LEU A 289 -19.18 -11.01 0.81
N ALA A 290 -19.00 -12.17 1.45
CA ALA A 290 -19.03 -13.47 0.76
C ALA A 290 -20.40 -13.74 0.09
N GLY A 291 -21.50 -13.44 0.77
CA GLY A 291 -22.86 -13.57 0.20
C GLY A 291 -23.12 -12.59 -0.95
N VAL A 292 -22.60 -11.37 -0.89
CA VAL A 292 -22.67 -10.40 -2.01
C VAL A 292 -21.87 -10.90 -3.22
N VAL A 293 -20.67 -11.46 -3.02
CA VAL A 293 -19.87 -12.04 -4.11
C VAL A 293 -20.56 -13.25 -4.73
N GLU A 294 -21.22 -14.11 -3.95
CA GLU A 294 -22.01 -15.24 -4.45
C GLU A 294 -23.21 -14.75 -5.30
N GLN A 295 -23.95 -13.74 -4.84
CA GLN A 295 -25.04 -13.12 -5.60
C GLN A 295 -24.56 -12.46 -6.90
N GLN A 296 -23.44 -11.74 -6.87
CA GLN A 296 -22.84 -11.14 -8.07
C GLN A 296 -22.35 -12.21 -9.06
N GLY A 297 -21.82 -13.34 -8.57
CA GLY A 297 -21.46 -14.50 -9.39
C GLY A 297 -22.65 -15.06 -10.18
N ILE A 298 -23.81 -15.20 -9.51
CA ILE A 298 -25.07 -15.66 -10.13
C ILE A 298 -25.60 -14.63 -11.16
N GLN A 299 -25.53 -13.33 -10.85
CA GLN A 299 -25.91 -12.30 -11.81
C GLN A 299 -25.01 -12.31 -13.06
N LEU A 300 -23.70 -12.52 -12.88
CA LEU A 300 -22.74 -12.61 -13.97
C LEU A 300 -22.87 -13.89 -14.81
N SER A 301 -23.32 -15.03 -14.26
CA SER A 301 -23.67 -16.20 -15.08
C SER A 301 -24.92 -15.92 -15.92
N ASN A 302 -25.98 -15.40 -15.30
CA ASN A 302 -27.25 -15.17 -15.99
C ASN A 302 -27.09 -14.18 -17.16
N ALA A 303 -26.40 -13.05 -16.93
CA ALA A 303 -26.11 -12.07 -17.97
C ALA A 303 -25.17 -12.61 -19.07
N ARG A 304 -24.29 -13.58 -18.75
CA ARG A 304 -23.42 -14.24 -19.74
C ARG A 304 -24.20 -15.19 -20.63
N ASP A 305 -25.15 -15.93 -20.07
CA ASP A 305 -26.00 -16.87 -20.78
C ASP A 305 -26.98 -16.11 -21.69
N GLU A 306 -27.55 -15.00 -21.21
CA GLU A 306 -28.36 -14.06 -22.01
C GLU A 306 -27.57 -13.43 -23.17
N VAL A 307 -26.31 -13.05 -22.95
CA VAL A 307 -25.39 -12.60 -24.02
C VAL A 307 -25.02 -13.74 -25.00
N GLN A 308 -25.06 -15.02 -24.60
CA GLN A 308 -24.94 -16.13 -25.55
C GLN A 308 -26.22 -16.29 -26.38
N HIS A 309 -27.40 -16.20 -25.77
CA HIS A 309 -28.69 -16.26 -26.46
C HIS A 309 -28.82 -15.18 -27.54
N LEU A 310 -28.58 -13.91 -27.17
CA LEU A 310 -28.64 -12.77 -28.09
C LEU A 310 -27.61 -12.86 -29.24
N ARG A 311 -26.46 -13.51 -29.01
CA ARG A 311 -25.48 -13.81 -30.07
C ARG A 311 -25.98 -14.87 -31.03
N GLN A 312 -26.69 -15.89 -30.53
CA GLN A 312 -27.25 -16.94 -31.35
C GLN A 312 -28.43 -16.43 -32.20
N GLU A 313 -29.37 -15.69 -31.60
CA GLU A 313 -30.46 -15.02 -32.33
C GLU A 313 -29.93 -14.09 -33.43
N LYS A 314 -28.87 -13.32 -33.13
CA LYS A 314 -28.20 -12.48 -34.14
C LYS A 314 -27.58 -13.30 -35.28
N GLN A 315 -27.00 -14.47 -34.97
CA GLN A 315 -26.41 -15.35 -35.98
C GLN A 315 -27.48 -15.93 -36.90
N GLU A 316 -28.63 -16.31 -36.34
CA GLU A 316 -29.80 -16.82 -37.08
C GLU A 316 -30.42 -15.70 -37.96
N GLN A 317 -30.58 -14.47 -37.44
CA GLN A 317 -31.01 -13.32 -38.23
C GLN A 317 -30.04 -12.94 -39.36
N LEU A 318 -28.73 -13.13 -39.18
CA LEU A 318 -27.74 -12.90 -40.23
C LEU A 318 -27.90 -13.90 -41.38
N VAL A 319 -28.15 -15.18 -41.10
CA VAL A 319 -28.42 -16.20 -42.15
C VAL A 319 -29.67 -15.84 -42.94
N ILE A 320 -30.77 -15.48 -42.25
CA ILE A 320 -32.02 -15.05 -42.92
C ILE A 320 -31.79 -13.80 -43.78
N ALA A 321 -30.97 -12.85 -43.32
CA ALA A 321 -30.63 -11.65 -44.10
C ALA A 321 -29.73 -11.95 -45.31
N GLU A 322 -28.90 -12.99 -45.27
CA GLU A 322 -28.11 -13.46 -46.41
C GLU A 322 -28.99 -14.22 -47.42
N GLU A 323 -29.90 -15.09 -46.98
CA GLU A 323 -30.89 -15.75 -47.84
C GLU A 323 -31.76 -14.73 -48.58
N LEU A 324 -32.34 -13.75 -47.88
CA LEU A 324 -33.15 -12.68 -48.48
C LEU A 324 -32.35 -11.86 -49.51
N ARG A 325 -31.05 -11.61 -49.28
CA ARG A 325 -30.19 -10.95 -50.28
C ARG A 325 -30.02 -11.78 -51.54
N THR A 326 -29.82 -13.10 -51.41
CA THR A 326 -29.71 -13.97 -52.60
C THR A 326 -31.01 -14.03 -53.40
N GLN A 327 -32.17 -14.04 -52.73
CA GLN A 327 -33.48 -13.99 -53.39
C GLN A 327 -33.71 -12.66 -54.12
N ILE A 328 -33.35 -11.53 -53.50
CA ILE A 328 -33.42 -10.20 -54.15
C ILE A 328 -32.53 -10.18 -55.40
N GLN A 329 -31.29 -10.65 -55.33
CA GLN A 329 -30.39 -10.65 -56.48
C GLN A 329 -30.91 -11.54 -57.62
N GLN A 330 -31.45 -12.72 -57.32
CA GLN A 330 -32.07 -13.60 -58.33
C GLN A 330 -33.29 -12.94 -59.00
N LEU A 331 -34.09 -12.17 -58.25
CA LEU A 331 -35.22 -11.41 -58.79
C LEU A 331 -34.76 -10.22 -59.65
N GLU A 332 -33.66 -9.54 -59.28
CA GLU A 332 -33.05 -8.48 -60.10
C GLU A 332 -32.49 -9.03 -61.41
N GLU A 333 -31.79 -10.17 -61.38
CA GLU A 333 -31.26 -10.85 -62.57
C GLU A 333 -32.40 -11.29 -63.52
N ALA A 334 -33.43 -11.99 -63.01
CA ALA A 334 -34.59 -12.39 -63.80
C ALA A 334 -35.42 -11.19 -64.34
N TYR A 335 -35.43 -10.05 -63.64
CA TYR A 335 -36.04 -8.82 -64.13
C TYR A 335 -35.24 -8.21 -65.30
N GLN A 336 -33.91 -8.22 -65.24
CA GLN A 336 -33.06 -7.75 -66.34
C GLN A 336 -33.19 -8.62 -67.59
N GLU A 337 -33.31 -9.95 -67.44
CA GLU A 337 -33.54 -10.87 -68.56
C GLU A 337 -34.86 -10.55 -69.28
N ARG A 338 -35.99 -10.47 -68.55
CA ARG A 338 -37.29 -10.05 -69.10
C ARG A 338 -37.27 -8.65 -69.73
N LEU A 339 -36.41 -7.75 -69.24
CA LEU A 339 -36.23 -6.41 -69.81
C LEU A 339 -35.38 -6.43 -71.11
N GLN A 340 -34.58 -7.47 -71.35
CA GLN A 340 -33.91 -7.69 -72.63
C GLN A 340 -34.81 -8.41 -73.63
N GLU A 341 -35.56 -9.44 -73.21
CA GLU A 341 -36.57 -10.12 -74.03
C GLU A 341 -37.55 -9.11 -74.63
N ARG A 342 -38.17 -8.26 -73.79
CA ARG A 342 -39.12 -7.22 -74.25
C ARG A 342 -38.52 -6.17 -75.18
N LYS A 343 -37.20 -5.94 -75.16
CA LYS A 343 -36.53 -5.08 -76.15
C LYS A 343 -36.37 -5.79 -77.48
N LEU A 344 -35.99 -7.07 -77.45
CA LEU A 344 -35.86 -7.91 -78.64
C LEU A 344 -37.21 -8.07 -79.34
N GLU A 345 -38.28 -8.35 -78.59
CA GLU A 345 -39.67 -8.39 -79.08
C GLU A 345 -40.08 -7.06 -79.73
N ALA A 346 -39.85 -5.93 -79.05
CA ALA A 346 -40.21 -4.61 -79.56
C ALA A 346 -39.44 -4.25 -80.85
N ASP A 347 -38.17 -4.63 -80.96
CA ASP A 347 -37.37 -4.34 -82.15
C ASP A 347 -37.68 -5.31 -83.31
N GLN A 348 -38.10 -6.55 -83.03
CA GLN A 348 -38.69 -7.45 -84.03
C GLN A 348 -40.03 -6.89 -84.56
N GLN A 349 -40.91 -6.38 -83.68
CA GLN A 349 -42.14 -5.71 -84.09
C GLN A 349 -41.88 -4.47 -84.96
N ARG A 350 -40.84 -3.66 -84.66
CA ARG A 350 -40.42 -2.55 -85.54
C ARG A 350 -40.01 -3.04 -86.93
N GLN A 351 -39.28 -4.16 -87.02
CA GLN A 351 -38.86 -4.71 -88.32
C GLN A 351 -40.07 -5.16 -89.15
N LEU A 352 -41.04 -5.86 -88.54
CA LEU A 352 -42.26 -6.28 -89.22
C LEU A 352 -43.07 -5.07 -89.75
N VAL A 353 -43.26 -4.03 -88.94
CA VAL A 353 -43.98 -2.81 -89.35
C VAL A 353 -43.26 -2.07 -90.49
N LEU A 354 -41.92 -2.04 -90.51
CA LEU A 354 -41.16 -1.50 -91.65
C LEU A 354 -41.35 -2.35 -92.92
N GLN A 355 -41.38 -3.67 -92.78
CA GLN A 355 -41.56 -4.59 -93.89
C GLN A 355 -42.97 -4.48 -94.52
N GLU A 356 -44.00 -4.22 -93.71
CA GLU A 356 -45.34 -3.87 -94.21
C GLU A 356 -45.39 -2.50 -94.90
N GLN A 357 -44.62 -1.52 -94.43
CA GLN A 357 -44.52 -0.20 -95.09
C GLN A 357 -43.85 -0.30 -96.47
N ASP A 358 -42.81 -1.11 -96.62
CA ASP A 358 -42.19 -1.38 -97.93
C ASP A 358 -43.15 -2.15 -98.87
N ASN A 359 -43.85 -3.16 -98.35
CA ASN A 359 -44.86 -3.92 -99.12
C ASN A 359 -46.03 -3.04 -99.59
N THR A 360 -46.52 -2.14 -98.74
CA THR A 360 -47.60 -1.21 -99.12
C THR A 360 -47.14 -0.13 -100.09
N GLN A 361 -45.88 0.33 -100.01
CA GLN A 361 -45.29 1.16 -101.08
C GLN A 361 -45.18 0.43 -102.41
N ALA A 362 -44.82 -0.86 -102.41
CA ALA A 362 -44.78 -1.68 -103.63
C ALA A 362 -46.17 -1.81 -104.27
N ALA A 363 -47.21 -2.07 -103.47
CA ALA A 363 -48.59 -2.14 -103.94
C ALA A 363 -49.09 -0.80 -104.51
N LEU A 364 -48.83 0.33 -103.84
CA LEU A 364 -49.16 1.67 -104.34
C LEU A 364 -48.49 1.97 -105.70
N LYS A 365 -47.28 1.44 -105.92
CA LYS A 365 -46.55 1.57 -107.20
C LYS A 365 -47.25 0.80 -108.33
N GLN A 366 -47.66 -0.44 -108.07
CA GLN A 366 -48.42 -1.25 -109.03
C GLN A 366 -49.77 -0.59 -109.39
N VAL A 367 -50.48 -0.01 -108.42
CA VAL A 367 -51.72 0.75 -108.66
C VAL A 367 -51.47 2.00 -109.52
N ALA A 368 -50.34 2.68 -109.35
CA ALA A 368 -49.97 3.83 -110.18
C ALA A 368 -49.63 3.45 -111.63
N ASP A 369 -49.00 2.30 -111.86
CA ASP A 369 -48.69 1.80 -113.20
C ASP A 369 -49.94 1.25 -113.92
N LEU A 370 -50.81 0.48 -113.24
CA LEU A 370 -52.12 0.07 -113.79
C LEU A 370 -52.99 1.27 -114.18
N LYS A 371 -52.92 2.38 -113.43
CA LYS A 371 -53.63 3.61 -113.77
C LYS A 371 -53.13 4.24 -115.08
N ARG A 372 -51.84 4.15 -115.38
CA ARG A 372 -51.28 4.62 -116.67
C ARG A 372 -51.74 3.77 -117.86
N GLU A 373 -51.92 2.47 -117.68
CA GLU A 373 -52.46 1.59 -118.73
C GLU A 373 -53.92 1.94 -119.04
N LEU A 374 -54.73 2.21 -118.00
CA LEU A 374 -56.11 2.67 -118.15
C LEU A 374 -56.21 4.04 -118.86
N GLU A 375 -55.28 4.95 -118.60
CA GLU A 375 -55.19 6.25 -119.30
C GLU A 375 -54.81 6.09 -120.79
N GLN A 376 -54.08 5.03 -121.17
CA GLN A 376 -53.77 4.70 -122.58
C GLN A 376 -54.98 4.10 -123.33
N GLU A 377 -55.79 3.25 -122.68
CA GLU A 377 -57.09 2.79 -123.22
C GLU A 377 -58.02 3.96 -123.57
N GLY A 378 -58.07 5.00 -122.71
CA GLY A 378 -58.88 6.20 -122.94
C GLY A 378 -58.46 7.00 -124.19
N LEU A 379 -57.16 7.03 -124.48
CA LEU A 379 -56.61 7.64 -125.70
C LEU A 379 -56.99 6.85 -126.96
N LEU A 380 -56.97 5.51 -126.92
CA LEU A 380 -57.41 4.66 -128.03
C LEU A 380 -58.91 4.79 -128.32
N ARG A 381 -59.77 4.76 -127.29
CA ARG A 381 -61.23 4.95 -127.46
C ARG A 381 -61.57 6.30 -128.08
N SER A 382 -60.85 7.36 -127.70
CA SER A 382 -61.07 8.72 -128.23
C SER A 382 -60.46 8.98 -129.61
N GLN A 383 -59.70 8.03 -130.18
CA GLN A 383 -59.36 7.99 -131.61
C GLN A 383 -60.48 7.34 -132.44
N LEU A 384 -60.91 6.11 -132.08
CA LEU A 384 -62.00 5.38 -132.75
C LEU A 384 -63.29 6.20 -132.85
N GLN A 385 -63.61 6.98 -131.81
CA GLN A 385 -64.80 7.83 -131.79
C GLN A 385 -64.76 9.01 -132.78
N ARG A 386 -63.57 9.37 -133.31
CA ARG A 386 -63.43 10.41 -134.36
C ARG A 386 -63.65 9.83 -135.76
N GLU A 387 -63.19 8.62 -136.02
CA GLU A 387 -63.39 7.92 -137.30
C GLU A 387 -64.88 7.65 -137.55
N SER A 388 -65.62 7.29 -136.50
CA SER A 388 -67.08 7.10 -136.55
C SER A 388 -67.85 8.35 -137.04
N MET A 389 -67.42 9.56 -136.66
CA MET A 389 -68.07 10.79 -137.13
C MET A 389 -67.76 11.16 -138.58
N GLY A 390 -66.66 10.65 -139.17
CA GLY A 390 -66.36 10.85 -140.58
C GLY A 390 -67.38 10.15 -141.49
N LEU A 391 -67.67 8.88 -141.20
CA LEU A 391 -68.53 8.03 -142.02
C LEU A 391 -70.01 8.50 -142.07
N GLN A 392 -70.46 9.29 -141.09
CA GLN A 392 -71.81 9.89 -141.12
C GLN A 392 -71.92 11.12 -142.03
N ALA A 393 -70.81 11.74 -142.45
CA ALA A 393 -70.83 12.90 -143.35
C ALA A 393 -71.10 12.49 -144.82
N ASP A 394 -70.39 11.48 -145.32
CA ASP A 394 -70.49 11.07 -146.73
C ASP A 394 -71.84 10.42 -147.08
N LEU A 395 -72.50 9.77 -146.11
CA LEU A 395 -73.80 9.15 -146.28
C LEU A 395 -74.92 10.19 -146.57
N LYS A 396 -74.77 11.44 -146.12
CA LYS A 396 -75.63 12.56 -146.55
C LYS A 396 -75.34 13.02 -147.96
N ARG A 397 -74.06 13.01 -148.38
CA ARG A 397 -73.61 13.54 -149.68
C ARG A 397 -74.10 12.70 -150.86
N LEU A 398 -74.05 11.37 -150.73
CA LEU A 398 -74.47 10.42 -151.78
C LEU A 398 -75.98 10.44 -152.07
N LYS A 399 -76.83 10.75 -151.08
CA LYS A 399 -78.29 10.82 -151.28
C LYS A 399 -78.75 12.03 -152.09
N GLN A 400 -77.95 13.09 -152.16
CA GLN A 400 -78.32 14.32 -152.86
C GLN A 400 -77.86 14.34 -154.33
N THR A 401 -76.81 13.59 -154.68
CA THR A 401 -76.32 13.45 -156.06
C THR A 401 -77.17 12.55 -156.96
N LEU A 402 -78.07 11.74 -156.40
CA LEU A 402 -78.90 10.79 -157.18
C LEU A 402 -80.09 11.48 -157.88
N LEU A 403 -80.55 12.64 -157.38
CA LEU A 403 -81.77 13.31 -157.85
C LEU A 403 -81.55 14.29 -159.04
N GLU A 404 -80.31 14.54 -159.45
CA GLU A 404 -79.97 15.57 -160.45
C GLU A 404 -79.31 15.00 -161.73
N LYS A 405 -79.37 13.69 -161.97
CA LYS A 405 -78.72 13.06 -163.15
C LYS A 405 -79.56 12.12 -164.02
N GLU A 406 -80.72 11.64 -163.60
CA GLU A 406 -81.61 10.82 -164.44
C GLU A 406 -82.75 11.62 -165.10
N ALA A 407 -82.48 12.88 -165.45
CA ALA A 407 -83.45 13.80 -166.06
C ALA A 407 -82.96 14.47 -167.37
N GLN A 408 -81.92 13.96 -168.03
CA GLN A 408 -81.39 14.60 -169.24
C GLN A 408 -80.67 13.69 -170.27
N ALA A 409 -81.33 12.61 -170.71
CA ALA A 409 -81.07 11.94 -172.00
C ALA A 409 -82.27 11.04 -172.40
N GLY A 410 -83.19 11.42 -173.29
CA GLY A 410 -83.32 12.69 -174.00
C GLY A 410 -83.49 12.56 -175.52
N GLN A 411 -84.50 11.79 -175.95
CA GLN A 411 -85.05 11.76 -177.32
C GLN A 411 -84.13 11.26 -178.45
N TRP A 412 -84.61 10.26 -179.20
CA TRP A 412 -85.01 10.49 -180.60
C TRP A 412 -86.30 9.69 -180.87
N PHE A 413 -87.07 10.12 -181.86
CA PHE A 413 -88.39 9.58 -182.21
C PHE A 413 -88.31 8.80 -183.52
N GLU A 414 -89.45 8.26 -183.99
CA GLU A 414 -89.61 7.60 -185.31
C GLU A 414 -88.97 6.19 -185.44
N GLN A 415 -89.51 5.23 -186.22
CA GLN A 415 -90.68 5.25 -187.11
C GLN A 415 -91.38 3.87 -187.19
N CYS A 416 -92.56 3.87 -187.82
CA CYS A 416 -93.63 2.86 -187.95
C CYS A 416 -93.28 1.38 -188.35
N VAL A 417 -94.34 0.54 -188.40
CA VAL A 417 -94.47 -0.82 -189.02
C VAL A 417 -93.95 -2.00 -188.14
N THR A 418 -94.61 -3.17 -187.90
CA THR A 418 -96.00 -3.74 -187.87
C THR A 418 -95.90 -5.17 -187.23
N VAL A 419 -96.89 -6.02 -186.86
CA VAL A 419 -98.38 -6.09 -186.87
C VAL A 419 -98.87 -7.16 -185.83
N GLN A 420 -100.10 -7.00 -185.24
CA GLN A 420 -101.02 -8.00 -184.58
C GLN A 420 -100.49 -9.03 -183.52
N GLY A 421 -101.29 -9.52 -182.56
CA GLY A 421 -102.64 -9.14 -182.11
C GLY A 421 -103.43 -10.26 -181.35
N GLY A 422 -104.30 -9.87 -180.40
CA GLY A 422 -105.38 -10.68 -179.78
C GLY A 422 -105.00 -11.74 -178.71
N LEU A 423 -105.94 -12.41 -178.01
CA LEU A 423 -107.33 -12.06 -177.62
C LEU A 423 -107.88 -13.08 -176.58
N ALA A 424 -108.77 -12.61 -175.68
CA ALA A 424 -109.90 -13.31 -175.02
C ALA A 424 -109.78 -14.59 -174.14
N GLU A 425 -110.45 -14.50 -172.98
CA GLU A 425 -111.44 -15.45 -172.40
C GLU A 425 -111.11 -16.70 -171.54
N MET A 426 -111.94 -16.82 -170.48
CA MET A 426 -112.58 -18.02 -169.88
C MET A 426 -111.79 -19.10 -169.09
N ALA A 427 -111.67 -18.84 -167.78
CA ALA A 427 -112.42 -19.54 -166.70
C ALA A 427 -112.00 -20.92 -166.12
N GLN A 428 -112.59 -21.19 -164.94
CA GLN A 428 -112.76 -22.42 -164.16
C GLN A 428 -111.64 -22.99 -163.24
N GLN A 429 -111.90 -22.82 -161.93
CA GLN A 429 -112.00 -23.87 -160.87
C GLN A 429 -110.75 -24.58 -160.29
N TYR A 430 -110.81 -24.73 -158.95
CA TYR A 430 -110.32 -25.85 -158.13
C TYR A 430 -108.95 -26.50 -158.47
N GLU A 431 -107.88 -25.94 -157.88
CA GLU A 431 -107.16 -26.63 -156.80
C GLU A 431 -106.35 -25.63 -155.95
N GLY A 432 -105.88 -26.02 -154.76
CA GLY A 432 -105.05 -25.15 -153.90
C GLY A 432 -105.50 -25.00 -152.43
N LEU A 433 -106.51 -25.75 -151.97
CA LEU A 433 -107.04 -25.75 -150.59
C LEU A 433 -106.06 -26.44 -149.60
N LYS A 434 -104.81 -25.96 -149.56
CA LYS A 434 -103.65 -26.62 -148.94
C LYS A 434 -102.66 -25.65 -148.26
N ALA A 435 -102.61 -24.39 -148.69
CA ALA A 435 -101.64 -23.41 -148.17
C ALA A 435 -102.00 -22.81 -146.80
N GLN A 436 -103.28 -22.78 -146.41
CA GLN A 436 -103.74 -22.17 -145.16
C GLN A 436 -103.38 -22.96 -143.89
N LEU A 437 -102.73 -24.13 -144.01
CA LEU A 437 -102.27 -24.91 -142.87
C LEU A 437 -100.88 -24.48 -142.34
N GLN A 438 -100.15 -23.64 -143.09
CA GLN A 438 -98.74 -23.32 -142.77
C GLN A 438 -98.55 -22.12 -141.83
N THR A 439 -99.42 -21.11 -141.89
CA THR A 439 -99.30 -19.89 -141.05
C THR A 439 -99.48 -20.18 -139.56
N HIS A 440 -100.51 -20.95 -139.17
CA HIS A 440 -100.74 -21.32 -137.77
C HIS A 440 -99.65 -22.21 -137.15
N HIS A 441 -98.72 -22.75 -137.93
CA HIS A 441 -97.59 -23.49 -137.38
C HIS A 441 -96.47 -22.56 -136.86
N GLN A 442 -96.34 -21.34 -137.42
CA GLN A 442 -95.31 -20.36 -137.06
C GLN A 442 -95.65 -19.61 -135.76
N ASP A 443 -96.94 -19.30 -135.54
CA ASP A 443 -97.42 -18.68 -134.29
C ASP A 443 -97.06 -19.49 -133.03
N LYS A 444 -96.93 -20.82 -133.16
CA LYS A 444 -96.61 -21.74 -132.06
C LYS A 444 -95.12 -21.73 -131.67
N GLU A 445 -94.22 -21.50 -132.62
CA GLU A 445 -92.77 -21.49 -132.36
C GLU A 445 -92.33 -20.18 -131.67
N ALA A 446 -92.99 -19.07 -131.99
CA ALA A 446 -92.78 -17.79 -131.33
C ALA A 446 -93.08 -17.85 -129.81
N ALA A 447 -94.16 -18.54 -129.41
CA ALA A 447 -94.54 -18.70 -128.01
C ALA A 447 -93.55 -19.56 -127.20
N LEU A 448 -92.98 -20.60 -127.82
CA LEU A 448 -91.96 -21.44 -127.18
C LEU A 448 -90.65 -20.68 -126.93
N SER A 449 -90.24 -19.84 -127.89
CA SER A 449 -89.01 -19.04 -127.80
C SER A 449 -89.05 -18.03 -126.64
N GLN A 450 -90.21 -17.41 -126.38
CA GLN A 450 -90.38 -16.50 -125.25
C GLN A 450 -90.29 -17.21 -123.90
N LEU A 451 -90.86 -18.41 -123.78
CA LEU A 451 -90.79 -19.22 -122.57
C LEU A 451 -89.35 -19.67 -122.26
N GLN A 452 -88.60 -20.05 -123.30
CA GLN A 452 -87.19 -20.43 -123.18
C GLN A 452 -86.29 -19.24 -122.77
N THR A 453 -86.61 -18.02 -123.23
CA THR A 453 -85.88 -16.79 -122.84
C THR A 453 -86.09 -16.43 -121.37
N LEU A 454 -87.33 -16.59 -120.86
CA LEU A 454 -87.64 -16.34 -119.44
C LEU A 454 -87.00 -17.36 -118.49
N MET A 455 -86.75 -18.59 -118.95
CA MET A 455 -86.11 -19.62 -118.14
C MET A 455 -84.63 -19.29 -117.89
N ILE A 456 -83.89 -18.88 -118.92
CA ILE A 456 -82.48 -18.44 -118.81
C ILE A 456 -82.35 -17.25 -117.84
N ALA A 457 -83.25 -16.27 -117.94
CA ALA A 457 -83.27 -15.11 -117.02
C ALA A 457 -83.62 -15.48 -115.57
N HIS A 458 -84.22 -16.65 -115.31
CA HIS A 458 -84.45 -17.14 -113.95
C HIS A 458 -83.19 -17.81 -113.38
N ASP A 459 -82.52 -18.64 -114.19
CA ASP A 459 -81.27 -19.31 -113.80
C ASP A 459 -80.14 -18.30 -113.52
N GLU A 460 -80.02 -17.23 -114.31
CA GLU A 460 -79.08 -16.12 -114.07
C GLU A 460 -79.32 -15.41 -112.71
N LEU A 461 -80.58 -15.25 -112.30
CA LEU A 461 -80.92 -14.64 -111.02
C LEU A 461 -80.64 -15.55 -109.81
N LEU A 462 -80.70 -16.87 -109.99
CA LEU A 462 -80.32 -17.84 -108.96
C LEU A 462 -78.81 -17.83 -108.70
N VAL A 463 -77.98 -17.79 -109.76
CA VAL A 463 -76.52 -17.69 -109.63
C VAL A 463 -76.09 -16.42 -108.88
N ILE A 464 -76.75 -15.28 -109.15
CA ILE A 464 -76.49 -14.02 -108.44
C ILE A 464 -76.93 -14.10 -106.96
N ALA A 465 -77.97 -14.88 -106.64
CA ALA A 465 -78.41 -15.07 -105.26
C ALA A 465 -77.43 -15.94 -104.44
N ASP A 466 -76.89 -17.02 -105.02
CA ASP A 466 -75.89 -17.86 -104.35
C ASP A 466 -74.57 -17.11 -104.11
N GLN A 467 -74.09 -16.33 -105.09
CA GLN A 467 -72.90 -15.49 -104.91
C GLN A 467 -73.06 -14.47 -103.76
N ARG A 468 -74.26 -13.90 -103.59
CA ARG A 468 -74.58 -13.01 -102.45
C ARG A 468 -74.60 -13.74 -101.10
N LEU A 469 -74.93 -15.03 -101.08
CA LEU A 469 -74.89 -15.84 -99.86
C LEU A 469 -73.45 -16.21 -99.49
N GLU A 470 -72.58 -16.51 -100.45
CA GLU A 470 -71.14 -16.73 -100.20
C GLU A 470 -70.45 -15.45 -99.68
N GLU A 471 -70.73 -14.28 -100.28
CA GLU A 471 -70.25 -12.98 -99.79
C GLU A 471 -70.61 -12.77 -98.30
N VAL A 472 -71.89 -12.95 -97.94
CA VAL A 472 -72.37 -12.78 -96.55
C VAL A 472 -71.77 -13.82 -95.60
N GLY A 473 -71.60 -15.07 -96.06
CA GLY A 473 -70.94 -16.12 -95.29
C GLY A 473 -69.48 -15.77 -94.93
N SER A 474 -68.72 -15.23 -95.89
CA SER A 474 -67.32 -14.83 -95.66
C SER A 474 -67.17 -13.73 -94.61
N VAL A 475 -68.09 -12.74 -94.61
CA VAL A 475 -68.09 -11.62 -93.66
C VAL A 475 -68.51 -12.08 -92.25
N LEU A 476 -69.40 -13.07 -92.14
CA LEU A 476 -69.78 -13.64 -90.84
C LEU A 476 -68.60 -14.36 -90.18
N VAL A 477 -67.83 -15.17 -90.91
CA VAL A 477 -66.64 -15.86 -90.37
C VAL A 477 -65.61 -14.86 -89.85
N GLN A 478 -65.29 -13.80 -90.63
CA GLN A 478 -64.36 -12.75 -90.20
C GLN A 478 -64.86 -12.00 -88.95
N LEU A 479 -66.18 -11.82 -88.81
CA LEU A 479 -66.75 -11.21 -87.62
C LEU A 479 -66.62 -12.13 -86.41
N GLU A 480 -66.91 -13.43 -86.56
CA GLU A 480 -66.77 -14.44 -85.49
C GLU A 480 -65.31 -14.58 -85.02
N GLU A 481 -64.34 -14.59 -85.93
CA GLU A 481 -62.90 -14.57 -85.62
C GLU A 481 -62.52 -13.31 -84.81
N SER A 482 -62.92 -12.11 -85.26
CA SER A 482 -62.63 -10.85 -84.54
C SER A 482 -63.29 -10.75 -83.16
N VAL A 483 -64.42 -11.45 -82.96
CA VAL A 483 -65.09 -11.56 -81.66
C VAL A 483 -64.33 -12.53 -80.75
N ALA A 484 -63.83 -13.66 -81.27
CA ALA A 484 -63.01 -14.59 -80.50
C ALA A 484 -61.71 -13.94 -79.98
N GLU A 485 -60.96 -13.24 -80.85
CA GLU A 485 -59.78 -12.45 -80.44
C GLU A 485 -60.13 -11.40 -79.36
N SER A 486 -61.27 -10.73 -79.52
CA SER A 486 -61.77 -9.74 -78.56
C SER A 486 -62.15 -10.35 -77.21
N GLU A 487 -62.57 -11.62 -77.16
CA GLU A 487 -62.85 -12.34 -75.90
C GLU A 487 -61.58 -12.91 -75.26
N GLU A 488 -60.61 -13.38 -76.05
CA GLU A 488 -59.31 -13.83 -75.54
C GLU A 488 -58.52 -12.68 -74.89
N LEU A 489 -58.42 -11.53 -75.57
CA LEU A 489 -57.79 -10.32 -75.01
C LEU A 489 -58.50 -9.82 -73.73
N ARG A 490 -59.81 -10.03 -73.60
CA ARG A 490 -60.56 -9.76 -72.35
C ARG A 490 -60.29 -10.80 -71.26
N GLY A 491 -59.96 -12.05 -71.63
CA GLY A 491 -59.46 -13.07 -70.72
C GLY A 491 -58.11 -12.67 -70.13
N GLN A 492 -57.11 -12.47 -71.00
CA GLN A 492 -55.75 -12.05 -70.64
C GLN A 492 -55.75 -10.77 -69.77
N LEU A 493 -56.60 -9.78 -70.10
CA LEU A 493 -56.74 -8.55 -69.30
C LEU A 493 -57.32 -8.82 -67.90
N ARG A 494 -58.25 -9.77 -67.73
CA ARG A 494 -58.78 -10.15 -66.41
C ARG A 494 -57.74 -10.87 -65.57
N GLU A 495 -56.93 -11.73 -66.18
CA GLU A 495 -55.85 -12.46 -65.51
C GLU A 495 -54.76 -11.49 -65.04
N ALA A 496 -54.27 -10.61 -65.90
CA ALA A 496 -53.33 -9.56 -65.52
C ALA A 496 -53.87 -8.62 -64.42
N GLN A 497 -55.19 -8.33 -64.42
CA GLN A 497 -55.84 -7.55 -63.36
C GLN A 497 -55.93 -8.35 -62.03
N ALA A 498 -56.12 -9.67 -62.09
CA ALA A 498 -56.11 -10.54 -60.91
C ALA A 498 -54.70 -10.69 -60.32
N GLU A 499 -53.67 -10.90 -61.15
CA GLU A 499 -52.26 -10.89 -60.73
C GLU A 499 -51.88 -9.57 -60.07
N LYS A 500 -52.24 -8.43 -60.69
CA LYS A 500 -52.03 -7.10 -60.12
C LYS A 500 -52.68 -6.94 -58.74
N ASN A 501 -53.90 -7.43 -58.56
CA ASN A 501 -54.60 -7.37 -57.27
C ASN A 501 -53.95 -8.29 -56.23
N SER A 502 -53.45 -9.46 -56.63
CA SER A 502 -52.70 -10.39 -55.76
C SER A 502 -51.38 -9.76 -55.29
N LEU A 503 -50.60 -9.21 -56.22
CA LEU A 503 -49.35 -8.48 -55.94
C LEU A 503 -49.60 -7.26 -55.05
N ALA A 504 -50.69 -6.51 -55.26
CA ALA A 504 -51.06 -5.41 -54.38
C ALA A 504 -51.35 -5.88 -52.94
N SER A 505 -52.03 -7.02 -52.76
CA SER A 505 -52.26 -7.62 -51.45
C SER A 505 -50.95 -8.04 -50.77
N GLN A 506 -50.04 -8.70 -51.50
CA GLN A 506 -48.74 -9.11 -50.98
C GLN A 506 -47.87 -7.91 -50.57
N VAL A 507 -47.88 -6.83 -51.36
CA VAL A 507 -47.21 -5.57 -50.98
C VAL A 507 -47.83 -4.95 -49.73
N GLN A 508 -49.16 -5.05 -49.57
CA GLN A 508 -49.86 -4.55 -48.38
C GLN A 508 -49.48 -5.34 -47.12
N GLU A 509 -49.36 -6.68 -47.21
CA GLU A 509 -48.88 -7.55 -46.12
C GLU A 509 -47.41 -7.27 -45.77
N LEU A 510 -46.55 -7.11 -46.78
CA LEU A 510 -45.13 -6.77 -46.58
C LEU A 510 -44.93 -5.38 -45.95
N ILE A 511 -45.80 -4.41 -46.25
CA ILE A 511 -45.80 -3.11 -45.55
C ILE A 511 -46.21 -3.29 -44.09
N GLY A 512 -47.24 -4.09 -43.79
CA GLY A 512 -47.64 -4.41 -42.42
C GLY A 512 -46.50 -5.05 -41.62
N ALA A 513 -45.89 -6.12 -42.15
CA ALA A 513 -44.76 -6.79 -41.52
C ALA A 513 -43.54 -5.88 -41.34
N ARG A 514 -43.26 -4.98 -42.28
CA ARG A 514 -42.18 -3.98 -42.15
C ARG A 514 -42.46 -3.00 -41.00
N ASP A 515 -43.70 -2.53 -40.86
CA ASP A 515 -44.06 -1.54 -39.86
C ASP A 515 -44.19 -2.17 -38.45
N GLU A 516 -44.57 -3.45 -38.35
CA GLU A 516 -44.42 -4.26 -37.12
C GLU A 516 -42.95 -4.45 -36.73
N LEU A 517 -42.07 -4.79 -37.68
CA LEU A 517 -40.63 -4.89 -37.45
C LEU A 517 -40.02 -3.54 -37.04
N ALA A 518 -40.51 -2.42 -37.58
CA ALA A 518 -40.10 -1.09 -37.16
C ALA A 518 -40.54 -0.77 -35.71
N GLY A 519 -41.75 -1.18 -35.32
CA GLY A 519 -42.24 -1.08 -33.94
C GLY A 519 -41.40 -1.90 -32.95
N LEU A 520 -41.08 -3.15 -33.30
CA LEU A 520 -40.18 -4.01 -32.52
C LEU A 520 -38.76 -3.42 -32.44
N ALA A 521 -38.22 -2.90 -33.54
CA ALA A 521 -36.92 -2.25 -33.54
C ALA A 521 -36.88 -1.00 -32.64
N ALA A 522 -37.95 -0.22 -32.59
CA ALA A 522 -38.09 0.91 -31.67
C ALA A 522 -38.13 0.45 -30.20
N GLN A 523 -38.92 -0.58 -29.86
CA GLN A 523 -38.94 -1.15 -28.51
C GLN A 523 -37.57 -1.68 -28.08
N ARG A 524 -36.84 -2.39 -28.95
CA ARG A 524 -35.47 -2.83 -28.66
C ARG A 524 -34.50 -1.67 -28.49
N LEU A 525 -34.71 -0.54 -29.16
CA LEU A 525 -33.92 0.69 -28.97
C LEU A 525 -34.15 1.30 -27.58
N ASP A 526 -35.41 1.39 -27.14
CA ASP A 526 -35.76 1.87 -25.79
C ASP A 526 -35.25 0.91 -24.69
N GLU A 527 -35.31 -0.41 -24.91
CA GLU A 527 -34.70 -1.41 -24.01
C GLU A 527 -33.18 -1.25 -23.92
N VAL A 528 -32.48 -1.06 -25.05
CA VAL A 528 -31.03 -0.81 -25.05
C VAL A 528 -30.70 0.50 -24.32
N HIS A 529 -31.46 1.58 -24.53
CA HIS A 529 -31.27 2.83 -23.80
C HIS A 529 -31.52 2.66 -22.28
N SER A 530 -32.53 1.89 -21.89
CA SER A 530 -32.80 1.53 -20.50
C SER A 530 -31.64 0.77 -19.87
N LEU A 531 -31.20 -0.33 -20.50
CA LEU A 531 -30.07 -1.15 -20.04
C LEU A 531 -28.76 -0.36 -20.01
N GLN A 532 -28.53 0.53 -20.97
CA GLN A 532 -27.36 1.39 -21.01
C GLN A 532 -27.35 2.41 -19.86
N SER A 533 -28.51 2.96 -19.49
CA SER A 533 -28.64 3.82 -18.30
C SER A 533 -28.41 3.06 -16.99
N GLN A 534 -28.88 1.80 -16.89
CA GLN A 534 -28.65 0.93 -15.74
C GLN A 534 -27.17 0.56 -15.60
N ALA A 535 -26.53 0.17 -16.71
CA ALA A 535 -25.09 -0.12 -16.74
C ALA A 535 -24.25 1.11 -16.34
N GLN A 536 -24.66 2.32 -16.73
CA GLN A 536 -23.98 3.56 -16.35
C GLN A 536 -24.17 3.90 -14.86
N ALA A 537 -25.35 3.64 -14.28
CA ALA A 537 -25.58 3.76 -12.84
C ALA A 537 -24.78 2.73 -12.03
N ILE A 538 -24.71 1.48 -12.48
CA ILE A 538 -23.88 0.43 -11.87
C ILE A 538 -22.40 0.79 -11.93
N ALA A 539 -21.91 1.31 -13.06
CA ALA A 539 -20.52 1.78 -13.17
C ALA A 539 -20.21 2.90 -12.17
N GLN A 540 -21.13 3.86 -11.99
CA GLN A 540 -20.98 4.93 -11.02
C GLN A 540 -20.94 4.42 -9.57
N GLN A 541 -21.86 3.51 -9.19
CA GLN A 541 -21.84 2.84 -7.88
C GLN A 541 -20.54 2.05 -7.64
N LEU A 542 -19.98 1.46 -8.70
CA LEU A 542 -18.75 0.66 -8.63
C LEU A 542 -17.51 1.55 -8.44
N ASP A 543 -17.48 2.75 -9.03
CA ASP A 543 -16.43 3.74 -8.75
C ASP A 543 -16.59 4.43 -7.37
N GLU A 544 -17.82 4.66 -6.90
CA GLU A 544 -18.10 5.11 -5.53
C GLU A 544 -17.60 4.08 -4.50
N ALA A 545 -17.91 2.79 -4.70
CA ALA A 545 -17.40 1.69 -3.87
C ALA A 545 -15.87 1.57 -3.93
N ARG A 546 -15.25 1.81 -5.09
CA ARG A 546 -13.78 1.85 -5.22
C ARG A 546 -13.14 3.00 -4.44
N GLN A 547 -13.75 4.18 -4.45
CA GLN A 547 -13.29 5.31 -3.63
C GLN A 547 -13.41 4.97 -2.14
N GLN A 548 -14.53 4.38 -1.71
CA GLN A 548 -14.75 4.01 -0.32
C GLN A 548 -13.76 2.94 0.16
N ILE A 549 -13.51 1.89 -0.62
CA ILE A 549 -12.45 0.91 -0.38
C ILE A 549 -11.06 1.59 -0.34
N HIS A 550 -10.82 2.63 -1.13
CA HIS A 550 -9.55 3.37 -1.07
C HIS A 550 -9.40 4.18 0.22
N VAL A 551 -10.48 4.76 0.76
CA VAL A 551 -10.48 5.45 2.07
C VAL A 551 -10.24 4.44 3.20
N GLU A 552 -10.99 3.34 3.24
CA GLU A 552 -10.80 2.26 4.22
C GLU A 552 -9.36 1.70 4.18
N ARG A 553 -8.75 1.63 2.98
CA ARG A 553 -7.37 1.17 2.79
C ARG A 553 -6.31 2.22 3.17
N THR A 554 -6.66 3.51 3.23
CA THR A 554 -5.81 4.53 3.87
C THR A 554 -5.98 4.53 5.38
N ASP A 555 -7.19 4.32 5.90
CA ASP A 555 -7.46 4.23 7.34
C ASP A 555 -6.82 2.98 7.93
N TYR A 556 -6.86 1.83 7.25
CA TYR A 556 -6.13 0.63 7.62
C TYR A 556 -4.60 0.87 7.69
N LYS A 557 -4.02 1.62 6.74
CA LYS A 557 -2.59 1.99 6.78
C LYS A 557 -2.27 2.91 7.96
N SER A 558 -3.16 3.85 8.27
CA SER A 558 -3.07 4.71 9.45
C SER A 558 -3.10 3.87 10.74
N LEU A 559 -4.06 2.95 10.87
CA LEU A 559 -4.20 2.06 12.01
C LEU A 559 -3.01 1.10 12.15
N GLN A 560 -2.47 0.60 11.03
CA GLN A 560 -1.27 -0.23 11.00
C GLN A 560 -0.02 0.56 11.41
N ALA A 561 0.10 1.83 11.03
CA ALA A 561 1.18 2.70 11.50
C ALA A 561 1.06 2.98 13.01
N GLN A 562 -0.14 3.25 13.52
CA GLN A 562 -0.40 3.41 14.96
C GLN A 562 -0.09 2.13 15.74
N LEU A 563 -0.47 0.96 15.23
CA LEU A 563 -0.17 -0.33 15.83
C LEU A 563 1.35 -0.61 15.87
N ASN A 564 2.06 -0.34 14.77
CA ASN A 564 3.51 -0.47 14.72
C ASN A 564 4.20 0.47 15.71
N GLN A 565 3.71 1.71 15.85
CA GLN A 565 4.21 2.69 16.82
C GLN A 565 3.95 2.24 18.27
N ALA A 566 2.77 1.68 18.56
CA ALA A 566 2.45 1.12 19.87
C ALA A 566 3.29 -0.11 20.23
N VAL A 567 3.57 -0.98 19.24
CA VAL A 567 4.51 -2.11 19.39
C VAL A 567 5.93 -1.62 19.65
N GLN A 568 6.40 -0.62 18.91
CA GLN A 568 7.73 -0.03 19.13
C GLN A 568 7.85 0.56 20.54
N VAL A 569 6.88 1.35 21.01
CA VAL A 569 6.86 1.91 22.37
C VAL A 569 6.80 0.81 23.44
N ARG A 570 6.04 -0.27 23.22
CA ARG A 570 6.04 -1.44 24.11
C ARG A 570 7.42 -2.09 24.18
N ASP A 571 8.08 -2.26 23.04
CA ASP A 571 9.37 -2.97 22.96
C ASP A 571 10.53 -2.10 23.51
N GLU A 572 10.45 -0.78 23.36
CA GLU A 572 11.28 0.21 24.07
C GLU A 572 11.08 0.13 25.61
N HIS A 573 9.83 0.03 26.07
CA HIS A 573 9.54 -0.19 27.50
C HIS A 573 10.08 -1.53 28.03
N ILE A 574 10.02 -2.60 27.22
CA ILE A 574 10.61 -3.92 27.56
C ILE A 574 12.14 -3.81 27.64
N ALA A 575 12.78 -3.11 26.69
CA ALA A 575 14.22 -2.88 26.71
C ALA A 575 14.66 -2.09 27.96
N LEU A 576 13.95 -1.00 28.29
CA LEU A 576 14.19 -0.20 29.50
C LEU A 576 13.98 -1.00 30.80
N ALA A 577 12.95 -1.85 30.87
CA ALA A 577 12.72 -2.74 32.01
C ALA A 577 13.85 -3.77 32.16
N THR A 578 14.31 -4.34 31.03
CA THR A 578 15.40 -5.33 30.99
C THR A 578 16.74 -4.70 31.40
N GLN A 579 17.06 -3.50 30.91
CA GLN A 579 18.23 -2.72 31.34
C GLN A 579 18.18 -2.49 32.85
N ARG A 580 17.06 -1.98 33.37
CA ARG A 580 16.90 -1.65 34.79
C ARG A 580 16.96 -2.88 35.70
N GLN A 581 16.50 -4.04 35.23
CA GLN A 581 16.68 -5.32 35.91
C GLN A 581 18.15 -5.78 35.90
N GLY A 582 18.89 -5.52 34.82
CA GLY A 582 20.34 -5.72 34.73
C GLY A 582 21.12 -4.83 35.70
N GLU A 583 20.78 -3.54 35.78
CA GLU A 583 21.35 -2.57 36.73
C GLU A 583 21.13 -3.01 38.19
N LEU A 584 19.91 -3.43 38.55
CA LEU A 584 19.58 -3.96 39.87
C LEU A 584 20.34 -5.26 40.18
N LEU A 585 20.50 -6.16 39.20
CA LEU A 585 21.30 -7.38 39.34
C LEU A 585 22.79 -7.07 39.53
N GLN A 586 23.31 -6.02 38.89
CA GLN A 586 24.69 -5.60 39.07
C GLN A 586 24.90 -4.93 40.44
N GLN A 587 24.01 -4.03 40.87
CA GLN A 587 24.04 -3.46 42.21
C GLN A 587 23.95 -4.53 43.30
N ALA A 588 23.13 -5.58 43.11
CA ALA A 588 23.07 -6.71 44.03
C ALA A 588 24.37 -7.55 44.05
N LYS A 589 25.03 -7.75 42.90
CA LYS A 589 26.36 -8.39 42.83
C LYS A 589 27.44 -7.56 43.51
N GLU A 590 27.40 -6.23 43.36
CA GLU A 590 28.33 -5.29 43.97
C GLU A 590 28.12 -5.20 45.50
N GLN A 591 26.88 -5.19 45.98
CA GLN A 591 26.57 -5.31 47.41
C GLN A 591 27.05 -6.65 47.98
N LEU A 592 26.82 -7.77 47.27
CA LEU A 592 27.30 -9.09 47.69
C LEU A 592 28.84 -9.20 47.70
N SER A 593 29.54 -8.50 46.79
CA SER A 593 31.00 -8.45 46.80
C SER A 593 31.52 -7.58 47.94
N LEU A 594 30.84 -6.46 48.24
CA LEU A 594 31.11 -5.61 49.41
C LEU A 594 30.90 -6.38 50.71
N GLU A 595 29.78 -7.08 50.91
CA GLU A 595 29.55 -7.90 52.11
C GLU A 595 30.57 -9.03 52.25
N LYS A 596 30.95 -9.71 51.17
CA LYS A 596 32.03 -10.71 51.19
C LYS A 596 33.38 -10.09 51.57
N SER A 597 33.70 -8.91 51.05
CA SER A 597 34.93 -8.18 51.41
C SER A 597 34.90 -7.73 52.87
N LYS A 598 33.75 -7.28 53.38
CA LYS A 598 33.55 -6.88 54.77
C LYS A 598 33.67 -8.06 55.72
N ALA A 599 33.04 -9.20 55.41
CA ALA A 599 33.18 -10.43 56.19
C ALA A 599 34.64 -10.94 56.18
N ALA A 600 35.34 -10.86 55.05
CA ALA A 600 36.77 -11.19 54.99
C ALA A 600 37.62 -10.22 55.83
N LEU A 601 37.30 -8.92 55.84
CA LEU A 601 37.96 -7.92 56.70
C LEU A 601 37.63 -8.11 58.18
N GLU A 602 36.41 -8.51 58.54
CA GLU A 602 36.02 -8.83 59.92
C GLU A 602 36.72 -10.09 60.43
N VAL A 603 36.82 -11.14 59.60
CA VAL A 603 37.65 -12.32 59.90
C VAL A 603 39.13 -11.93 60.02
N ARG A 604 39.66 -11.10 59.11
CA ARG A 604 41.04 -10.63 59.17
C ARG A 604 41.31 -9.74 60.38
N GLN A 605 40.33 -8.96 60.83
CA GLN A 605 40.38 -8.18 62.06
C GLN A 605 40.37 -9.09 63.28
N LEU A 606 39.60 -10.19 63.26
CA LEU A 606 39.61 -11.19 64.32
C LEU A 606 40.95 -11.95 64.37
N GLU A 607 41.52 -12.33 63.22
CA GLU A 607 42.87 -12.89 63.11
C GLU A 607 43.93 -11.91 63.64
N LEU A 608 43.82 -10.61 63.31
CA LEU A 608 44.71 -9.56 63.81
C LEU A 608 44.51 -9.32 65.31
N GLN A 609 43.30 -9.38 65.84
CA GLN A 609 43.04 -9.28 67.28
C GLN A 609 43.52 -10.52 68.04
N GLN A 610 43.40 -11.72 67.48
CA GLN A 610 43.90 -12.94 68.09
C GLN A 610 45.43 -13.02 68.02
N SER A 611 46.05 -12.63 66.90
CA SER A 611 47.50 -12.57 66.78
C SER A 611 48.10 -11.43 67.60
N LEU A 612 47.43 -10.28 67.71
CA LEU A 612 47.81 -9.19 68.64
C LEU A 612 47.60 -9.62 70.10
N ALA A 613 46.53 -10.31 70.47
CA ALA A 613 46.35 -10.83 71.83
C ALA A 613 47.40 -11.90 72.17
N ALA A 614 47.72 -12.78 71.22
CA ALA A 614 48.79 -13.77 71.35
C ALA A 614 50.19 -13.13 71.26
N GLN A 615 50.34 -11.95 70.66
CA GLN A 615 51.58 -11.17 70.65
C GLN A 615 51.73 -10.41 71.97
N ILE A 616 50.69 -9.76 72.48
CA ILE A 616 50.67 -9.13 73.82
C ILE A 616 50.91 -10.19 74.90
N ALA A 617 50.30 -11.37 74.82
CA ALA A 617 50.59 -12.48 75.74
C ALA A 617 52.05 -12.94 75.62
N ARG A 618 52.57 -13.10 74.38
CA ARG A 618 53.99 -13.39 74.18
C ARG A 618 54.89 -12.24 74.62
N GLU A 619 54.47 -10.99 74.58
CA GLU A 619 55.21 -9.81 75.01
C GLU A 619 55.15 -9.63 76.54
N THR A 620 54.11 -10.10 77.23
CA THR A 620 54.12 -10.22 78.70
C THR A 620 55.02 -11.37 79.14
N ASP A 621 54.94 -12.53 78.48
CA ASP A 621 55.84 -13.67 78.73
C ASP A 621 57.30 -13.31 78.37
N LEU A 622 57.51 -12.53 77.28
CA LEU A 622 58.82 -11.95 76.94
C LEU A 622 59.19 -10.78 77.83
N LEU A 623 58.30 -10.07 78.54
CA LEU A 623 58.73 -9.04 79.50
C LEU A 623 59.27 -9.68 80.78
N GLU A 624 58.63 -10.75 81.26
CA GLU A 624 59.20 -11.61 82.29
C GLU A 624 60.51 -12.26 81.77
N GLY A 625 60.51 -12.80 80.55
CA GLY A 625 61.67 -13.42 79.91
C GLY A 625 62.84 -12.46 79.62
N LEU A 626 62.58 -11.23 79.17
CA LEU A 626 63.59 -10.20 78.87
C LEU A 626 64.21 -9.64 80.16
N SER A 627 63.48 -9.64 81.28
CA SER A 627 64.10 -9.34 82.58
C SER A 627 65.25 -10.31 82.91
N ALA A 628 65.20 -11.54 82.39
CA ALA A 628 66.28 -12.53 82.46
C ALA A 628 67.24 -12.48 81.25
N GLN A 629 66.73 -12.29 80.02
CA GLN A 629 67.52 -12.37 78.78
C GLN A 629 68.25 -11.07 78.37
N VAL A 630 67.94 -9.92 78.99
CA VAL A 630 68.79 -8.71 78.88
C VAL A 630 70.21 -8.96 79.43
N GLN A 631 70.43 -10.03 80.20
CA GLN A 631 71.78 -10.49 80.59
C GLN A 631 72.54 -11.26 79.49
N SER A 632 71.93 -11.67 78.37
CA SER A 632 72.54 -12.62 77.42
C SER A 632 72.38 -12.28 75.94
N LEU A 633 73.01 -11.18 75.50
CA LEU A 633 73.45 -10.88 74.11
C LEU A 633 72.30 -10.70 73.08
N VAL A 634 72.16 -9.55 72.39
CA VAL A 634 73.13 -8.90 71.49
C VAL A 634 73.61 -9.82 70.35
N ALA A 635 72.69 -10.33 69.52
CA ALA A 635 73.02 -10.90 68.20
C ALA A 635 71.85 -10.93 67.18
N ARG A 636 71.90 -10.01 66.20
CA ARG A 636 71.57 -10.18 64.76
C ARG A 636 70.13 -10.48 64.27
N ASP A 637 69.56 -9.43 63.66
CA ASP A 637 68.89 -9.34 62.34
C ASP A 637 69.36 -10.32 61.22
N GLU A 638 68.68 -10.56 60.09
CA GLU A 638 67.42 -10.04 59.49
C GLU A 638 66.62 -11.21 58.82
N THR A 639 65.39 -10.96 58.29
CA THR A 639 65.02 -11.10 56.84
C THR A 639 63.51 -11.33 56.59
N ALA A 640 62.77 -10.31 56.09
CA ALA A 640 61.35 -10.50 55.67
C ALA A 640 60.73 -9.56 54.60
N PRO A 641 61.40 -8.98 53.57
CA PRO A 641 60.74 -8.06 52.62
C PRO A 641 60.20 -8.70 51.32
N ARG A 642 60.69 -9.86 50.87
CA ARG A 642 60.49 -10.32 49.47
C ARG A 642 59.10 -10.85 49.12
N MET A 643 58.28 -11.30 50.08
CA MET A 643 57.01 -11.98 49.75
C MET A 643 55.82 -11.02 49.53
N GLN A 644 55.86 -9.80 50.07
CA GLN A 644 54.78 -8.82 49.87
C GLN A 644 54.81 -8.22 48.46
N GLU A 645 56.01 -7.97 47.91
CA GLU A 645 56.19 -7.26 46.64
C GLU A 645 55.66 -8.06 45.43
N GLU A 646 55.85 -9.38 45.42
CA GLU A 646 55.23 -10.25 44.40
C GLU A 646 53.69 -10.28 44.47
N LEU A 647 53.12 -10.17 45.68
CA LEU A 647 51.68 -10.23 45.89
C LEU A 647 50.99 -8.96 45.40
N PHE A 648 51.54 -7.80 45.74
CA PHE A 648 51.05 -6.50 45.25
C PHE A 648 51.18 -6.35 43.74
N ARG A 649 52.26 -6.88 43.12
CA ARG A 649 52.39 -6.89 41.66
C ARG A 649 51.27 -7.66 40.98
N LYS A 650 50.98 -8.90 41.42
CA LYS A 650 49.92 -9.74 40.84
C LYS A 650 48.52 -9.13 41.01
N GLN A 651 48.24 -8.51 42.16
CA GLN A 651 46.97 -7.79 42.37
C GLN A 651 46.84 -6.56 41.45
N SER A 652 47.92 -5.82 41.23
CA SER A 652 47.95 -4.65 40.34
C SER A 652 47.72 -5.03 38.88
N GLU A 653 48.32 -6.12 38.41
CA GLU A 653 48.16 -6.63 37.04
C GLU A 653 46.73 -7.04 36.72
N GLU A 654 46.02 -7.69 37.66
CA GLU A 654 44.60 -8.06 37.50
C GLU A 654 43.66 -6.86 37.58
N LEU A 655 43.89 -5.90 38.49
CA LEU A 655 43.11 -4.65 38.52
C LEU A 655 43.26 -3.87 37.20
N LEU A 656 44.46 -3.87 36.60
CA LEU A 656 44.71 -3.29 35.27
C LEU A 656 44.08 -4.10 34.13
N ARG A 657 43.77 -5.39 34.29
CA ARG A 657 42.96 -6.17 33.32
C ARG A 657 41.48 -5.82 33.42
N VAL A 658 40.91 -5.87 34.62
CA VAL A 658 39.50 -5.54 34.89
C VAL A 658 39.18 -4.12 34.42
N ARG A 659 40.03 -3.13 34.77
CA ARG A 659 39.88 -1.75 34.32
C ARG A 659 39.82 -1.63 32.79
N ARG A 660 40.78 -2.23 32.06
CA ARG A 660 40.82 -2.17 30.60
C ARG A 660 39.60 -2.84 29.95
N HIS A 661 39.10 -3.93 30.54
CA HIS A 661 37.89 -4.58 30.04
C HIS A 661 36.65 -3.69 30.21
N ILE A 662 36.47 -3.08 31.39
CA ILE A 662 35.40 -2.12 31.64
C ILE A 662 35.50 -0.90 30.71
N GLU A 663 36.69 -0.29 30.57
CA GLU A 663 36.93 0.83 29.65
C GLU A 663 36.59 0.48 28.19
N THR A 664 36.89 -0.75 27.76
CA THR A 664 36.57 -1.22 26.40
C THR A 664 35.05 -1.40 26.22
N THR A 665 34.38 -2.09 27.16
CA THR A 665 32.94 -2.34 27.09
C THR A 665 32.12 -1.05 27.18
N VAL A 666 32.52 -0.10 28.04
CA VAL A 666 31.87 1.22 28.14
C VAL A 666 32.04 2.02 26.86
N LYS A 667 33.25 2.07 26.28
CA LYS A 667 33.49 2.76 25.00
C LYS A 667 32.66 2.16 23.86
N ASN A 668 32.62 0.83 23.75
CA ASN A 668 31.84 0.14 22.71
C ASN A 668 30.32 0.40 22.85
N ASN A 669 29.78 0.32 24.06
CA ASN A 669 28.36 0.61 24.29
C ASN A 669 28.01 2.08 24.03
N SER A 670 28.88 3.01 24.45
CA SER A 670 28.69 4.45 24.18
C SER A 670 28.73 4.75 22.68
N ALA A 671 29.68 4.17 21.94
CA ALA A 671 29.77 4.30 20.48
C ALA A 671 28.55 3.71 19.75
N ASN A 672 27.97 2.62 20.27
CA ASN A 672 26.74 2.05 19.73
C ASN A 672 25.52 2.97 19.97
N ALA A 673 25.35 3.50 21.18
CA ALA A 673 24.26 4.41 21.51
C ALA A 673 24.35 5.72 20.70
N VAL A 674 25.56 6.29 20.57
CA VAL A 674 25.80 7.49 19.75
C VAL A 674 25.44 7.24 18.28
N ARG A 675 25.84 6.10 17.70
CA ARG A 675 25.43 5.73 16.32
C ARG A 675 23.92 5.60 16.18
N GLN A 676 23.23 4.92 17.09
CA GLN A 676 21.77 4.79 17.04
C GLN A 676 21.04 6.14 17.11
N ILE A 677 21.50 7.05 17.98
CA ILE A 677 20.96 8.42 18.06
C ILE A 677 21.21 9.18 16.75
N GLN A 678 22.41 9.07 16.17
CA GLN A 678 22.76 9.72 14.90
C GLN A 678 21.94 9.18 13.72
N SER A 679 21.74 7.87 13.61
CA SER A 679 20.83 7.26 12.62
C SER A 679 19.39 7.74 12.80
N PHE A 680 18.90 7.84 14.05
CA PHE A 680 17.54 8.29 14.34
C PHE A 680 17.31 9.76 13.98
N VAL A 681 18.20 10.66 14.44
CA VAL A 681 18.16 12.08 14.07
C VAL A 681 18.30 12.26 12.56
N GLY A 682 19.15 11.46 11.91
CA GLY A 682 19.32 11.50 10.46
C GLY A 682 18.08 11.07 9.68
N MET A 683 17.34 10.07 10.16
CA MET A 683 16.02 9.72 9.60
C MET A 683 15.00 10.84 9.81
N GLN A 684 14.99 11.49 10.98
CA GLN A 684 14.10 12.64 11.23
C GLN A 684 14.40 13.83 10.31
N GLU A 685 15.68 14.19 10.12
CA GLU A 685 16.08 15.26 9.20
C GLU A 685 15.75 14.91 7.74
N TYR A 686 15.96 13.66 7.31
CA TYR A 686 15.54 13.19 5.99
C TYR A 686 14.02 13.30 5.78
N PHE A 687 13.20 12.85 6.75
CA PHE A 687 11.74 12.98 6.65
C PHE A 687 11.24 14.43 6.72
N ALA A 688 11.99 15.33 7.37
CA ALA A 688 11.65 16.75 7.45
C ALA A 688 12.08 17.58 6.22
N THR A 689 13.14 17.18 5.52
CA THR A 689 13.78 18.00 4.46
C THR A 689 13.83 17.35 3.07
N GLY A 690 13.67 16.03 2.99
CA GLY A 690 13.89 15.23 1.78
C GLY A 690 15.37 15.04 1.40
N VAL A 691 16.31 15.55 2.22
CA VAL A 691 17.76 15.48 1.97
C VAL A 691 18.39 14.55 3.00
N LEU A 692 19.19 13.57 2.54
CA LEU A 692 19.94 12.72 3.47
C LEU A 692 21.00 13.56 4.19
N PRO A 693 21.16 13.43 5.51
CA PRO A 693 22.21 14.14 6.23
C PRO A 693 23.58 13.83 5.62
N ALA A 694 24.41 14.86 5.43
CA ALA A 694 25.82 14.68 5.08
C ALA A 694 26.67 14.14 6.25
N PHE A 695 26.04 13.91 7.41
CA PHE A 695 26.64 13.41 8.63
C PHE A 695 26.18 11.97 8.90
N ASN A 696 26.89 10.98 8.34
CA ASN A 696 26.71 9.56 8.63
C ASN A 696 27.99 8.98 9.29
N SER A 697 27.91 8.70 10.59
CA SER A 697 29.04 8.31 11.45
C SER A 697 29.57 6.87 11.25
N GLU A 698 29.24 6.25 10.11
CA GLU A 698 29.71 4.91 9.75
C GLU A 698 31.11 4.95 9.14
N ALA A 699 31.51 6.08 8.52
CA ALA A 699 32.88 6.34 8.12
C ALA A 699 33.76 6.57 9.35
N HIS A 700 34.75 5.69 9.58
CA HIS A 700 35.63 5.74 10.76
C HIS A 700 36.77 6.78 10.64
N SER A 701 36.55 7.86 9.88
CA SER A 701 37.52 8.93 9.60
C SER A 701 37.29 10.15 10.49
N TRP A 702 37.94 10.15 11.67
CA TRP A 702 38.19 11.32 12.51
C TRP A 702 37.00 12.30 12.67
N PRO A 703 35.91 11.88 13.34
CA PRO A 703 34.78 12.77 13.62
C PRO A 703 35.19 13.90 14.56
N VAL A 704 34.81 15.13 14.20
CA VAL A 704 34.77 16.27 15.12
C VAL A 704 33.77 15.99 16.24
N SER A 705 34.16 16.23 17.50
CA SER A 705 33.27 16.04 18.64
C SER A 705 32.11 17.04 18.60
N ALA A 706 30.92 16.62 19.05
CA ALA A 706 29.69 17.42 18.92
C ALA A 706 29.74 18.73 19.73
N ASP A 707 30.55 18.78 20.79
CA ASP A 707 30.79 19.96 21.61
C ASP A 707 31.77 20.95 20.96
N PHE A 708 32.82 20.48 20.26
CA PHE A 708 33.69 21.33 19.43
C PHE A 708 32.93 21.86 18.20
N ALA A 709 32.10 21.02 17.55
CA ALA A 709 31.18 21.46 16.50
C ALA A 709 30.26 22.60 16.97
N LEU A 710 29.67 22.47 18.18
CA LEU A 710 28.86 23.52 18.79
C LEU A 710 29.70 24.76 19.16
N CYS A 711 30.95 24.59 19.57
CA CYS A 711 31.86 25.69 19.86
C CYS A 711 32.21 26.49 18.57
N LEU A 712 32.51 25.80 17.47
CA LEU A 712 32.70 26.39 16.14
C LEU A 712 31.46 27.19 15.69
N MET A 713 30.28 26.58 15.74
CA MET A 713 29.01 27.24 15.38
C MET A 713 28.74 28.48 16.25
N ARG A 714 29.00 28.41 17.56
CA ARG A 714 28.87 29.56 18.46
C ARG A 714 29.91 30.65 18.18
N CYS A 715 31.15 30.28 17.86
CA CYS A 715 32.18 31.25 17.48
C CYS A 715 31.79 32.01 16.20
N LEU A 716 31.30 31.31 15.17
CA LEU A 716 30.85 31.90 13.91
C LEU A 716 29.61 32.78 14.08
N THR A 717 28.61 32.32 14.84
CA THR A 717 27.32 33.04 14.97
C THR A 717 27.36 34.23 15.93
N LEU A 718 28.28 34.26 16.91
CA LEU A 718 28.39 35.34 17.90
C LEU A 718 29.44 36.41 17.54
N LYS A 719 30.26 36.21 16.50
CA LYS A 719 31.33 37.13 16.08
C LYS A 719 31.27 37.35 14.56
N SER A 720 31.33 38.61 14.12
CA SER A 720 31.48 38.94 12.70
C SER A 720 32.92 38.72 12.23
N TYR A 721 33.12 37.78 11.30
CA TYR A 721 34.39 37.51 10.62
C TYR A 721 34.33 37.92 9.14
N ASP A 722 35.43 38.45 8.61
CA ASP A 722 35.60 38.81 7.19
C ASP A 722 36.20 37.66 6.35
N LEU A 723 36.81 36.68 7.02
CA LEU A 723 37.49 35.52 6.45
C LEU A 723 37.53 34.41 7.49
N VAL A 724 37.25 33.17 7.07
CA VAL A 724 37.54 31.96 7.84
C VAL A 724 38.60 31.16 7.09
N VAL A 725 39.59 30.65 7.83
CA VAL A 725 40.59 29.72 7.29
C VAL A 725 40.68 28.51 8.21
N GLU A 726 40.85 27.32 7.63
CA GLU A 726 40.99 26.06 8.36
C GLU A 726 42.24 25.31 7.88
N LEU A 727 42.92 24.67 8.83
CA LEU A 727 44.15 23.92 8.66
C LEU A 727 43.90 22.50 9.15
N GLY A 728 43.82 21.53 8.23
CA GLY A 728 43.27 20.19 8.44
C GLY A 728 41.78 20.16 8.11
N SER A 729 41.37 19.39 7.10
CA SER A 729 39.99 19.36 6.61
C SER A 729 39.22 18.12 7.04
N GLY A 730 37.90 18.23 7.17
CA GLY A 730 37.04 17.10 7.50
C GLY A 730 35.61 17.54 7.79
N MET A 731 35.00 16.95 8.82
CA MET A 731 33.61 17.29 9.19
C MET A 731 33.46 18.73 9.72
N SER A 732 34.52 19.32 10.31
CA SER A 732 34.56 20.75 10.65
C SER A 732 34.32 21.61 9.41
N THR A 733 34.94 21.27 8.28
CA THR A 733 34.78 21.98 6.99
C THR A 733 33.31 22.01 6.56
N VAL A 734 32.60 20.88 6.67
CA VAL A 734 31.18 20.78 6.33
C VAL A 734 30.32 21.61 7.28
N ILE A 735 30.59 21.55 8.59
CA ILE A 735 29.89 22.32 9.63
C ILE A 735 30.06 23.83 9.43
N VAL A 736 31.30 24.29 9.21
CA VAL A 736 31.63 25.70 8.97
C VAL A 736 30.96 26.19 7.68
N ALA A 737 31.10 25.45 6.57
CA ALA A 737 30.47 25.80 5.30
C ALA A 737 28.93 25.90 5.40
N LYS A 738 28.28 24.94 6.07
CA LYS A 738 26.82 24.97 6.29
C LYS A 738 26.39 26.14 7.17
N THR A 739 27.14 26.42 8.24
CA THR A 739 26.87 27.53 9.17
C THR A 739 26.97 28.88 8.45
N LEU A 740 28.03 29.08 7.66
CA LEU A 740 28.24 30.30 6.89
C LEU A 740 27.16 30.50 5.81
N ALA A 741 26.73 29.42 5.13
CA ALA A 741 25.64 29.47 4.17
C ALA A 741 24.31 29.90 4.82
N LEU A 742 23.92 29.24 5.93
CA LEU A 742 22.70 29.57 6.68
C LEU A 742 22.74 31.00 7.26
N MET A 743 23.92 31.48 7.69
CA MET A 743 24.10 32.87 8.14
C MET A 743 23.95 33.87 6.98
N ALA A 744 24.48 33.56 5.78
CA ALA A 744 24.35 34.39 4.59
C ALA A 744 22.88 34.50 4.15
N GLU A 745 22.18 33.36 4.06
CA GLU A 745 20.75 33.27 3.73
C GLU A 745 19.89 34.07 4.73
N ARG A 746 20.02 33.77 6.03
CA ARG A 746 19.21 34.41 7.10
C ARG A 746 19.41 35.92 7.19
N ASN A 747 20.64 36.40 6.98
CA ASN A 747 20.98 37.80 7.16
C ASN A 747 20.98 38.59 5.83
N GLY A 748 20.53 38.01 4.70
CA GLY A 748 20.60 38.62 3.36
C GLY A 748 22.02 39.06 2.95
N SER A 749 23.02 38.40 3.52
CA SER A 749 24.41 38.88 3.55
C SER A 749 25.29 38.10 2.59
N ARG A 750 26.37 38.73 2.10
CA ARG A 750 27.34 38.02 1.26
C ARG A 750 28.01 36.91 2.09
N LEU A 751 28.08 35.71 1.53
CA LEU A 751 28.83 34.60 2.11
C LEU A 751 30.26 35.02 2.46
N ILE A 752 30.65 34.77 3.71
CA ILE A 752 32.00 35.01 4.22
C ILE A 752 32.95 34.03 3.51
N PRO A 753 34.07 34.50 2.91
CA PRO A 753 35.06 33.61 2.33
C PRO A 753 35.58 32.59 3.34
N PHE A 754 35.53 31.31 2.97
CA PHE A 754 36.06 30.20 3.75
C PHE A 754 37.03 29.39 2.90
N VAL A 755 38.22 29.12 3.44
CA VAL A 755 39.28 28.34 2.78
C VAL A 755 39.74 27.25 3.74
N SER A 756 39.84 26.02 3.28
CA SER A 756 40.30 24.87 4.09
C SER A 756 41.48 24.19 3.41
N PHE A 757 42.54 23.91 4.15
CA PHE A 757 43.78 23.31 3.65
C PHE A 757 43.92 21.87 4.13
N GLU A 758 44.17 20.96 3.18
CA GLU A 758 44.38 19.54 3.44
C GLU A 758 45.68 19.04 2.81
N HIS A 759 46.46 18.27 3.57
CA HIS A 759 47.77 17.76 3.16
C HIS A 759 47.72 16.38 2.50
N LEU A 760 46.67 15.59 2.76
CA LEU A 760 46.52 14.23 2.26
C LEU A 760 45.37 14.12 1.26
N GLU A 761 45.69 13.73 0.03
CA GLU A 761 44.73 13.52 -1.07
C GLU A 761 43.53 12.66 -0.66
N SER A 762 43.75 11.61 0.14
CA SER A 762 42.70 10.73 0.64
C SER A 762 41.67 11.45 1.54
N TYR A 763 42.09 12.43 2.34
CA TYR A 763 41.20 13.23 3.20
C TYR A 763 40.59 14.41 2.44
N TYR A 764 41.32 14.99 1.48
CA TYR A 764 40.80 15.99 0.55
C TYR A 764 39.60 15.42 -0.24
N GLN A 765 39.73 14.22 -0.82
CA GLN A 765 38.66 13.58 -1.59
C GLN A 765 37.46 13.18 -0.71
N GLN A 766 37.68 12.70 0.53
CA GLN A 766 36.59 12.44 1.48
C GLN A 766 35.82 13.73 1.82
N THR A 767 36.53 14.79 2.18
CA THR A 767 35.91 16.08 2.55
C THR A 767 35.16 16.69 1.37
N LEU A 768 35.72 16.60 0.16
CA LEU A 768 35.05 17.02 -1.08
C LEU A 768 33.75 16.24 -1.32
N ALA A 769 33.74 14.91 -1.11
CA ALA A 769 32.54 14.09 -1.27
C ALA A 769 31.44 14.48 -0.26
N HIS A 770 31.77 14.70 1.01
CA HIS A 770 30.80 15.17 2.01
C HIS A 770 30.27 16.58 1.68
N LEU A 771 31.12 17.50 1.18
CA LEU A 771 30.70 18.82 0.72
C LEU A 771 29.78 18.74 -0.51
N GLN A 772 30.03 17.83 -1.45
CA GLN A 772 29.17 17.61 -2.60
C GLN A 772 27.81 17.01 -2.20
N GLN A 773 27.79 16.00 -1.33
CA GLN A 773 26.57 15.44 -0.76
C GLN A 773 25.74 16.50 0.00
N ALA A 774 26.39 17.45 0.67
CA ALA A 774 25.73 18.56 1.36
C ALA A 774 25.28 19.73 0.44
N GLY A 775 25.67 19.73 -0.85
CA GLY A 775 25.47 20.86 -1.76
C GLY A 775 26.37 22.08 -1.49
N LEU A 776 27.44 21.91 -0.72
CA LEU A 776 28.30 22.98 -0.16
C LEU A 776 29.63 23.20 -0.91
N GLU A 777 29.87 22.54 -2.05
CA GLU A 777 31.14 22.66 -2.81
C GLU A 777 31.52 24.13 -3.13
N LYS A 778 30.53 25.03 -3.24
CA LYS A 778 30.71 26.45 -3.59
C LYS A 778 30.80 27.36 -2.37
N ALA A 779 30.62 26.81 -1.16
CA ALA A 779 30.65 27.54 0.10
C ALA A 779 32.05 27.55 0.75
N VAL A 780 32.98 26.74 0.27
CA VAL A 780 34.36 26.64 0.76
C VAL A 780 35.35 26.46 -0.39
N GLN A 781 36.50 27.12 -0.31
CA GLN A 781 37.65 26.82 -1.16
C GLN A 781 38.50 25.73 -0.50
N LEU A 782 38.09 24.46 -0.62
CA LEU A 782 38.91 23.33 -0.22
C LEU A 782 40.16 23.28 -1.11
N THR A 783 41.34 23.18 -0.51
CA THR A 783 42.62 23.31 -1.20
C THR A 783 43.58 22.21 -0.75
N LEU A 784 44.00 21.34 -1.67
CA LEU A 784 45.12 20.43 -1.41
C LEU A 784 46.41 21.26 -1.28
N ALA A 785 47.07 21.15 -0.14
CA ALA A 785 48.31 21.80 0.22
C ALA A 785 49.22 20.80 0.96
N PRO A 786 50.02 19.98 0.24
CA PRO A 786 50.97 19.06 0.85
C PRO A 786 51.92 19.75 1.83
N LEU A 787 52.49 18.97 2.76
CA LEU A 787 53.46 19.51 3.72
C LEU A 787 54.82 19.71 3.05
N GLU A 788 55.37 20.92 3.21
CA GLU A 788 56.69 21.36 2.76
C GLU A 788 57.48 21.91 3.96
N ASP A 789 58.81 21.99 3.84
CA ASP A 789 59.67 22.50 4.92
C ASP A 789 59.46 24.02 5.13
N TRP A 790 58.77 24.39 6.22
CA TRP A 790 58.67 25.77 6.67
C TRP A 790 59.71 26.09 7.74
N GLN A 791 60.49 27.15 7.53
CA GLN A 791 61.52 27.59 8.47
C GLN A 791 61.01 28.72 9.38
N ALA A 792 61.11 28.50 10.69
CA ALA A 792 60.79 29.46 11.73
C ALA A 792 61.92 30.48 11.94
N ALA A 793 61.61 31.61 12.59
CA ALA A 793 62.55 32.72 12.84
C ALA A 793 63.71 32.36 13.79
N ASP A 794 63.60 31.27 14.56
CA ASP A 794 64.67 30.70 15.38
C ASP A 794 65.56 29.68 14.63
N GLY A 795 65.25 29.43 13.35
CA GLY A 795 65.94 28.48 12.48
C GLY A 795 65.40 27.05 12.52
N GLN A 796 64.42 26.73 13.38
CA GLN A 796 63.76 25.41 13.38
C GLN A 796 62.96 25.19 12.09
N VAL A 797 62.85 23.94 11.64
CA VAL A 797 62.12 23.56 10.41
C VAL A 797 60.96 22.65 10.78
N TYR A 798 59.79 22.95 10.23
CA TYR A 798 58.54 22.22 10.48
C TYR A 798 57.91 21.80 9.14
N PRO A 799 57.51 20.53 8.96
CA PRO A 799 56.72 20.12 7.79
C PRO A 799 55.31 20.71 7.90
N TYR A 800 54.98 21.67 7.03
CA TYR A 800 53.75 22.45 7.15
C TYR A 800 53.07 22.72 5.81
N TYR A 801 51.77 23.02 5.81
CA TYR A 801 50.98 23.23 4.60
C TYR A 801 51.61 24.27 3.65
N SER A 802 51.65 23.94 2.36
CA SER A 802 52.03 24.82 1.23
C SER A 802 51.01 25.94 0.93
N CYS A 803 50.46 26.56 1.99
CA CYS A 803 49.34 27.50 1.95
C CYS A 803 49.73 28.96 1.67
N GLN A 804 51.03 29.30 1.74
CA GLN A 804 51.57 30.66 1.68
C GLN A 804 51.11 31.42 0.42
N SER A 805 51.14 30.77 -0.74
CA SER A 805 50.74 31.39 -2.01
C SER A 805 49.24 31.73 -2.09
N THR A 806 48.40 31.06 -1.29
CA THR A 806 46.97 31.31 -1.18
C THR A 806 46.67 32.38 -0.14
N LEU A 807 47.35 32.35 1.01
CA LEU A 807 47.26 33.40 2.04
C LEU A 807 47.73 34.77 1.49
N ALA A 808 48.79 34.79 0.70
CA ALA A 808 49.26 35.98 -0.02
C ALA A 808 48.23 36.55 -1.03
N LYS A 809 47.32 35.73 -1.57
CA LYS A 809 46.20 36.18 -2.43
C LYS A 809 45.05 36.72 -1.56
N LEU A 810 44.67 36.02 -0.49
CA LEU A 810 43.60 36.41 0.45
C LEU A 810 43.91 37.74 1.17
N ALA A 811 45.19 37.97 1.51
CA ALA A 811 45.66 39.26 2.03
C ALA A 811 45.32 40.40 1.06
N LYS A 812 45.67 40.24 -0.22
CA LYS A 812 45.53 41.24 -1.30
C LYS A 812 44.09 41.44 -1.80
N GLN A 813 43.21 40.45 -1.67
CA GLN A 813 41.88 40.43 -2.30
C GLN A 813 40.83 41.43 -1.75
N ARG A 814 41.13 42.21 -0.70
CA ARG A 814 40.18 43.19 -0.11
C ARG A 814 40.87 44.45 0.40
N GLN A 815 40.39 45.61 -0.06
CA GLN A 815 40.70 46.93 0.51
C GLN A 815 39.87 47.18 1.78
N MET A 816 40.22 46.51 2.89
CA MET A 816 39.66 46.77 4.22
C MET A 816 40.80 47.05 5.20
N SER A 817 40.74 48.17 5.92
CA SER A 817 41.81 48.65 6.81
C SER A 817 41.96 47.86 8.10
N ARG A 818 40.90 47.17 8.53
CA ARG A 818 40.90 46.12 9.55
C ARG A 818 40.05 44.96 9.01
N LYS A 819 40.48 43.72 9.28
CA LYS A 819 39.73 42.48 9.05
C LYS A 819 39.66 41.72 10.37
N ARG A 820 38.58 40.99 10.64
CA ARG A 820 38.56 39.92 11.65
C ARG A 820 38.64 38.56 10.96
N ILE A 821 39.59 37.73 11.37
CA ILE A 821 39.87 36.42 10.76
C ILE A 821 39.67 35.34 11.82
N LEU A 822 38.95 34.27 11.48
CA LEU A 822 38.94 33.03 12.26
C LEU A 822 39.94 32.06 11.63
N VAL A 823 40.83 31.49 12.43
CA VAL A 823 41.78 30.45 12.00
C VAL A 823 41.52 29.19 12.82
N ILE A 824 40.99 28.15 12.17
CA ILE A 824 40.72 26.85 12.79
C ILE A 824 41.97 25.98 12.62
N VAL A 825 42.51 25.45 13.72
CA VAL A 825 43.76 24.69 13.74
C VAL A 825 43.49 23.28 14.27
N ASP A 826 43.21 22.34 13.35
CA ASP A 826 43.10 20.90 13.62
C ASP A 826 44.26 20.11 12.95
N GLY A 827 45.18 20.76 12.24
CA GLY A 827 46.32 20.10 11.62
C GLY A 827 47.56 20.98 11.42
N PRO A 828 48.67 20.38 10.98
CA PRO A 828 48.81 18.96 10.63
C PRO A 828 48.82 18.04 11.88
N PRO A 829 48.60 16.72 11.74
CA PRO A 829 48.52 15.80 12.88
C PRO A 829 49.80 15.77 13.71
N ALA A 830 49.70 15.60 15.03
CA ALA A 830 50.86 15.55 15.94
C ALA A 830 51.88 14.44 15.62
N ALA A 831 51.53 13.44 14.81
CA ALA A 831 52.45 12.43 14.29
C ALA A 831 53.45 12.98 13.24
N THR A 832 53.26 14.19 12.73
CA THR A 832 54.15 14.83 11.73
C THR A 832 55.39 15.47 12.35
N GLY A 833 55.37 15.80 13.65
CA GLY A 833 56.52 16.34 14.38
C GLY A 833 56.14 16.97 15.72
N PRO A 834 57.12 17.26 16.61
CA PRO A 834 56.89 18.05 17.81
C PRO A 834 56.50 19.49 17.43
N GLN A 835 55.54 20.06 18.15
CA GLN A 835 54.96 21.38 17.87
C GLN A 835 54.44 21.52 16.42
N ALA A 836 53.96 20.45 15.79
CA ALA A 836 53.52 20.41 14.39
C ALA A 836 52.55 21.54 13.97
N ARG A 837 51.68 21.98 14.90
CA ARG A 837 50.70 23.05 14.68
C ARG A 837 51.31 24.47 14.80
N TYR A 838 52.49 24.64 15.38
CA TYR A 838 53.14 25.93 15.66
C TYR A 838 53.21 26.92 14.50
N PRO A 839 53.50 26.52 13.24
CA PRO A 839 53.64 27.49 12.15
C PRO A 839 52.39 28.35 11.90
N ALA A 840 51.18 27.92 12.31
CA ALA A 840 49.95 28.68 12.11
C ALA A 840 50.01 30.10 12.67
N GLY A 841 50.50 30.27 13.90
CA GLY A 841 50.54 31.56 14.60
C GLY A 841 51.41 32.59 13.87
N PRO A 842 52.74 32.37 13.76
CA PRO A 842 53.65 33.31 13.10
C PRO A 842 53.26 33.60 11.64
N LEU A 843 52.88 32.56 10.88
CA LEU A 843 52.58 32.67 9.45
C LEU A 843 51.34 33.55 9.20
N PHE A 844 50.26 33.40 9.99
CA PHE A 844 49.07 34.25 9.82
C PHE A 844 49.30 35.68 10.31
N VAL A 845 50.11 35.90 11.35
CA VAL A 845 50.50 37.25 11.78
C VAL A 845 51.35 37.95 10.71
N GLU A 846 52.24 37.23 10.02
CA GLU A 846 53.03 37.75 8.89
C GLU A 846 52.16 38.19 7.70
N TYR A 847 51.19 37.36 7.27
CA TYR A 847 50.34 37.69 6.13
C TYR A 847 49.20 38.68 6.43
N PHE A 848 48.81 38.84 7.70
CA PHE A 848 47.68 39.70 8.11
C PHE A 848 48.00 40.63 9.31
N PRO A 849 49.08 41.44 9.28
CA PRO A 849 49.60 42.17 10.45
C PRO A 849 48.66 43.26 11.02
N ASN A 850 47.64 43.67 10.26
CA ASN A 850 46.64 44.67 10.65
C ASN A 850 45.25 44.05 10.92
N ALA A 851 45.14 42.72 10.95
CA ALA A 851 43.90 42.02 11.28
C ALA A 851 43.77 41.77 12.79
N GLN A 852 42.54 41.60 13.26
CA GLN A 852 42.27 40.82 14.46
C GLN A 852 42.19 39.35 14.05
N ILE A 853 42.96 38.49 14.70
CA ILE A 853 43.03 37.05 14.36
C ILE A 853 42.62 36.24 15.57
N ASP A 854 41.51 35.52 15.45
CA ASP A 854 41.00 34.58 16.45
C ASP A 854 41.45 33.16 16.02
N PHE A 855 42.51 32.61 16.61
CA PHE A 855 42.94 31.22 16.41
C PHE A 855 42.15 30.30 17.35
N LEU A 856 41.47 29.28 16.81
CA LEU A 856 40.76 28.25 17.55
C LEU A 856 41.40 26.88 17.27
N MET A 857 42.03 26.29 18.28
CA MET A 857 42.80 25.05 18.20
C MET A 857 42.10 23.90 18.93
N ASP A 858 42.01 22.73 18.27
CA ASP A 858 41.48 21.47 18.84
C ASP A 858 42.60 20.62 19.46
N ASP A 859 42.24 19.52 20.14
CA ASP A 859 43.11 18.61 20.91
C ASP A 859 43.89 19.28 22.07
N TYR A 860 43.43 20.42 22.60
CA TYR A 860 44.17 21.21 23.59
C TYR A 860 44.41 20.50 24.94
N ILE A 861 43.78 19.35 25.18
CA ILE A 861 44.08 18.45 26.30
C ILE A 861 45.54 17.97 26.30
N ARG A 862 46.15 17.88 25.11
CA ARG A 862 47.55 17.44 24.90
C ARG A 862 48.56 18.52 25.32
N GLU A 863 49.75 18.08 25.71
CA GLU A 863 50.76 18.98 26.29
C GLU A 863 51.62 19.72 25.25
N ASP A 864 51.72 19.20 24.02
CA ASP A 864 52.45 19.84 22.92
C ASP A 864 51.67 21.06 22.40
N GLU A 865 50.36 20.90 22.20
CA GLU A 865 49.43 21.96 21.82
C GLU A 865 49.34 23.09 22.86
N LYS A 866 49.50 22.80 24.17
CA LYS A 866 49.64 23.82 25.22
C LYS A 866 50.95 24.60 25.10
N GLN A 867 52.06 23.93 24.77
CA GLN A 867 53.33 24.61 24.52
C GLN A 867 53.26 25.48 23.26
N VAL A 868 52.58 25.02 22.20
CA VAL A 868 52.29 25.82 21.01
C VAL A 868 51.50 27.09 21.36
N ALA A 869 50.42 26.95 22.15
CA ALA A 869 49.60 28.07 22.62
C ALA A 869 50.42 29.11 23.42
N GLN A 870 51.25 28.65 24.35
CA GLN A 870 52.14 29.52 25.15
C GLN A 870 53.18 30.21 24.28
N ARG A 871 53.77 29.48 23.32
CA ARG A 871 54.78 30.01 22.39
C ARG A 871 54.20 31.09 21.47
N TRP A 872 52.98 30.91 20.96
CA TRP A 872 52.30 31.96 20.20
C TRP A 872 52.09 33.23 21.02
N LEU A 873 51.63 33.13 22.27
CA LEU A 873 51.42 34.30 23.13
C LEU A 873 52.74 35.06 23.35
N ALA A 874 53.86 34.36 23.55
CA ALA A 874 55.18 34.97 23.66
C ALA A 874 55.64 35.64 22.35
N ASP A 875 55.43 34.99 21.19
CA ASP A 875 55.77 35.56 19.88
C ASP A 875 54.91 36.80 19.55
N ILE A 876 53.64 36.81 19.95
CA ILE A 876 52.71 37.95 19.83
C ILE A 876 53.18 39.13 20.70
N GLU A 877 53.50 38.88 21.97
CA GLU A 877 53.99 39.90 22.89
C GLU A 877 55.34 40.48 22.44
N ALA A 878 56.27 39.63 21.99
CA ALA A 878 57.57 40.04 21.45
C ALA A 878 57.46 40.94 20.21
N GLN A 879 56.40 40.77 19.40
CA GLN A 879 56.09 41.65 18.27
C GLN A 879 55.40 42.97 18.68
N GLY A 880 55.06 43.16 19.96
CA GLY A 880 54.31 44.32 20.45
C GLY A 880 52.84 44.33 20.04
N LEU A 881 52.24 43.13 19.91
CA LEU A 881 50.81 42.91 19.73
C LEU A 881 50.19 42.50 21.07
N ALA A 882 48.87 42.66 21.23
CA ALA A 882 48.17 42.17 22.42
C ALA A 882 47.50 40.82 22.10
N GLY A 883 47.79 39.81 22.93
CA GLY A 883 47.20 38.48 22.84
C GLY A 883 46.35 38.14 24.07
N THR A 884 45.21 37.46 23.87
CA THR A 884 44.41 36.90 24.96
C THR A 884 44.04 35.44 24.67
N SER A 885 44.23 34.55 25.65
CA SER A 885 43.78 33.15 25.56
C SER A 885 42.44 32.92 26.28
N THR A 886 41.68 31.93 25.84
CA THR A 886 40.47 31.44 26.49
C THR A 886 40.36 29.94 26.25
N GLU A 887 40.25 29.17 27.33
CA GLU A 887 40.17 27.70 27.28
C GLU A 887 38.71 27.24 27.31
N TYR A 888 38.37 26.26 26.47
CA TYR A 888 37.07 25.61 26.43
C TYR A 888 37.21 24.16 26.91
N LYS A 889 36.52 23.83 28.00
CA LYS A 889 36.45 22.46 28.51
C LYS A 889 35.52 21.62 27.62
N LEU A 890 36.09 20.69 26.87
CA LEU A 890 35.44 19.85 25.85
C LEU A 890 35.97 18.41 25.94
N GLU A 891 35.46 17.48 25.14
CA GLU A 891 35.96 16.08 25.06
C GLU A 891 37.49 16.03 24.88
N LYS A 892 38.01 16.88 23.99
CA LYS A 892 39.42 17.06 23.66
C LYS A 892 40.08 18.31 24.25
N ASP A 893 39.29 19.16 24.91
CA ASP A 893 39.54 20.60 25.13
C ASP A 893 39.88 21.40 23.86
N ALA A 894 39.56 22.70 23.85
CA ALA A 894 39.98 23.63 22.81
C ALA A 894 40.51 24.94 23.38
N CYS A 895 41.36 25.63 22.63
CA CYS A 895 41.92 26.92 23.02
C CYS A 895 41.65 27.99 21.95
N LEU A 896 41.15 29.14 22.39
CA LEU A 896 40.94 30.34 21.57
C LEU A 896 41.99 31.39 21.93
N ILE A 897 42.89 31.70 21.00
CA ILE A 897 43.87 32.79 21.13
C ILE A 897 43.48 33.93 20.19
N THR A 898 43.13 35.08 20.76
CA THR A 898 42.81 36.30 20.01
C THR A 898 44.02 37.22 19.97
N VAL A 899 44.43 37.61 18.76
CA VAL A 899 45.49 38.60 18.48
C VAL A 899 44.83 39.91 18.06
N HIS A 900 45.16 40.99 18.75
CA HIS A 900 44.67 42.33 18.45
C HIS A 900 45.74 43.14 17.66
N PRO A 901 45.37 43.84 16.56
CA PRO A 901 46.30 44.66 15.81
C PRO A 901 46.74 45.88 16.63
N LYS A 902 47.92 46.43 16.33
CA LYS A 902 48.65 47.38 17.19
C LYS A 902 47.86 48.63 17.63
N ASP A 903 46.94 49.11 16.79
CA ASP A 903 46.15 50.32 17.03
C ASP A 903 44.85 50.10 17.83
N SER A 904 44.75 49.03 18.64
CA SER A 904 43.50 48.57 19.27
C SER A 904 43.36 48.90 20.77
N LYS A 905 43.98 49.98 21.23
CA LYS A 905 43.81 50.53 22.59
C LYS A 905 42.82 51.69 22.61
#